data_AF-Q5L6L1-F1
#
_entry.id   AF-Q5L6L1-F1
#
_cell.length_a   1.000
_cell.length_b   1.000
_cell.length_c   1.000
_cell.angle_alpha   90.00
_cell.angle_beta   90.00
_cell.angle_gamma   90.00
#
_symmetry.space_group_name_H-M   'P 1'
#
loop_
_entity.id
_entity.type
_entity.pdbx_description
1 polymer ?
#
loop_
_entity_poly.entity_id
_entity_poly.type
_entity_poly.pdbx_seq_one_letter_code
_entity_poly.pdbx_strand_id
1 'polypeptide(L)'
;MSSSSFTPPSCPTPGRNNLYHLQVNPQDPLCIRVLRLVAYVLLHIVTLGLLLLFHYCTRHTTQATPPPIIPVVPQTPSSRLPLPQLPSTPSAGSPAYLEASRRRGSLQPPPRPTTRTSVGLPAATPQPTVTTQPRPQPMTPPPSAPNQLSQPETDTPRPPQPESPSLPPSQQPMTKSALDLPPTTPPPPVTQQPHQQPTIPPPVAPTQLPQPKTKTLRPPQPQRQPILPGLPSLSEIMERIQSLGVLPQGVDNKSLEAMACFNEQGLAPNNACLTLTSAQILNPLFIATYPKSIRSTFHLMMQDLETISRTGNPQDENTRVSRLLLSQLTYLNNNYYSVDVPGDGNCFYRSFHIGWMCSLMRSGDPQAFEKEAQRIMRLPFAQSSPRNRLLTEQMVTVIRHCQTQRNVKDLYDNVLLSPIHTPRAIAYLRNLALYTLDEARLTNMGGEQNVRALILGQMIDAPEMLAEALKKIIQTEPSSPILHHIFRGDVLPITGAASQLELVLEFLSQILLSNQKIQQLPQEKQQEESLFQTTLDELLNTVSATLTAGDLTEESTASILTSLPQEIQGHYQKFTQSLRRARPGQHLPTPVIFLSFLLSHPSCATNHAVCQDFLTKAKTTLAGIIGNNLALADALHWQGEAADILNAKLQASWAQKQAGSLIEVALSLCDGFRSSNMILQLGHTYRLIAKLMQSTPQSTPEAELRSALDTILSHIQNHPSQAASYTEMMSSEIFRGLQLEASTSTKDKIYAEGIKMFFFLLQYPSLLTNRVTAHAAKKILLLYQPHLQQALRNQLNTYRVLSLGGSIFGAFCWQPPACGDRVTTQTIESLLSFLSRDPCALSLCPNMRTQFFQTMDSGNAEETAALLQEARTAYPILWEAFIYQLDTVGHKTTPQRTSLPFSQSVPNDVLLYSFLQTHSQLLDGNTELASRLKTYAITQTIRMKTDITENLNTWTTLFWINVDRLTTYNNLQRVFLFSLVRNNNPYPEAYQSFIHDLNTMDIHELMRTFNSVNTQAEDEHVSAISSALGSLALCQYLGDASLTQTVRQLSALAATHGFFQTDHVPEQRAKIFVLRTNNHYNCLLPKDAHDTSRVTNRGTTQNQP
;
A
#
# COMPACT_ATOMS: atom_id res chain seq x y z
N MET A 1 24.82 -42.78 -39.23
CA MET A 1 23.64 -42.38 -40.04
C MET A 1 22.45 -43.11 -39.46
N SER A 2 21.24 -42.56 -39.41
CA SER A 2 20.71 -41.31 -40.02
C SER A 2 20.15 -40.34 -38.96
N SER A 3 19.86 -39.10 -39.37
CA SER A 3 19.34 -38.03 -38.52
C SER A 3 17.81 -37.95 -38.56
N SER A 4 17.15 -37.91 -37.41
CA SER A 4 15.78 -37.39 -37.27
C SER A 4 15.82 -35.94 -36.77
N SER A 5 15.44 -35.01 -37.65
CA SER A 5 15.53 -33.57 -37.39
C SER A 5 14.31 -33.07 -36.60
N PHE A 6 14.41 -33.01 -35.28
CA PHE A 6 13.55 -32.10 -34.51
C PHE A 6 14.02 -30.67 -34.74
N THR A 7 13.18 -29.86 -35.36
CA THR A 7 13.37 -28.40 -35.40
C THR A 7 13.36 -27.87 -33.96
N PRO A 8 14.40 -27.15 -33.51
CA PRO A 8 14.36 -26.50 -32.20
C PRO A 8 13.21 -25.49 -32.17
N PRO A 9 12.52 -25.31 -31.03
CA PRO A 9 11.46 -24.32 -30.92
C PRO A 9 12.00 -22.91 -31.17
N SER A 10 11.20 -22.08 -31.84
CA SER A 10 11.53 -20.70 -32.15
C SER A 10 11.97 -19.95 -30.90
N CYS A 11 13.18 -19.41 -30.90
CA CYS A 11 13.65 -18.58 -29.80
C CYS A 11 12.77 -17.31 -29.71
N PRO A 12 12.40 -16.85 -28.49
CA PRO A 12 11.67 -15.61 -28.33
C PRO A 12 12.51 -14.42 -28.84
N THR A 13 11.83 -13.37 -29.31
CA THR A 13 12.47 -12.13 -29.76
C THR A 13 13.25 -11.46 -28.62
N PRO A 14 14.37 -10.77 -28.90
CA PRO A 14 15.17 -10.10 -27.87
C PRO A 14 14.34 -9.04 -27.14
N GLY A 15 14.25 -9.14 -25.81
CA GLY A 15 13.55 -8.17 -24.96
C GLY A 15 12.55 -8.77 -23.97
N ARG A 16 12.13 -10.03 -24.13
CA ARG A 16 11.31 -10.73 -23.11
C ARG A 16 12.18 -11.36 -22.01
N ASN A 17 11.59 -11.50 -20.83
CA ASN A 17 12.24 -11.95 -19.59
C ASN A 17 13.01 -13.26 -19.75
N ASN A 18 14.30 -13.27 -19.35
CA ASN A 18 15.19 -14.43 -19.42
C ASN A 18 14.63 -15.69 -18.70
N LEU A 19 13.74 -15.50 -17.73
CA LEU A 19 13.00 -16.55 -17.01
C LEU A 19 12.24 -17.52 -17.94
N TYR A 20 11.89 -17.12 -19.16
CA TYR A 20 11.22 -17.98 -20.14
C TYR A 20 11.99 -19.30 -20.41
N HIS A 21 13.33 -19.26 -20.41
CA HIS A 21 14.18 -20.45 -20.59
C HIS A 21 14.22 -21.40 -19.38
N LEU A 22 13.70 -20.98 -18.23
CA LEU A 22 13.70 -21.76 -16.97
C LEU A 22 12.36 -22.48 -16.71
N GLN A 23 11.25 -21.99 -17.25
CA GLN A 23 9.91 -22.42 -16.85
C GLN A 23 9.11 -23.20 -17.92
N VAL A 24 9.36 -22.98 -19.22
CA VAL A 24 8.37 -23.31 -20.27
C VAL A 24 8.71 -24.57 -21.09
N ASN A 25 9.11 -25.66 -20.44
CA ASN A 25 9.04 -27.00 -21.06
C ASN A 25 8.77 -28.11 -20.02
N PRO A 26 7.52 -28.60 -19.90
CA PRO A 26 7.18 -29.64 -18.93
C PRO A 26 7.76 -31.02 -19.26
N GLN A 27 8.31 -31.25 -20.46
CA GLN A 27 8.91 -32.53 -20.85
C GLN A 27 10.44 -32.62 -20.60
N ASP A 28 11.13 -31.51 -20.29
CA ASP A 28 12.56 -31.56 -19.93
C ASP A 28 12.73 -32.26 -18.55
N PRO A 29 13.59 -33.29 -18.41
CA PRO A 29 13.82 -33.95 -17.13
C PRO A 29 14.46 -33.01 -16.10
N LEU A 30 14.17 -33.23 -14.81
CA LEU A 30 14.47 -32.31 -13.71
C LEU A 30 15.94 -31.83 -13.68
N CYS A 31 16.90 -32.75 -13.92
CA CYS A 31 18.32 -32.40 -13.91
C CYS A 31 18.69 -31.35 -14.96
N ILE A 32 18.06 -31.33 -16.15
CA ILE A 32 18.31 -30.35 -17.20
C ILE A 32 17.79 -28.96 -16.78
N ARG A 33 16.63 -28.89 -16.10
CA ARG A 33 16.10 -27.62 -15.56
C ARG A 33 17.01 -27.05 -14.47
N VAL A 34 17.49 -27.90 -13.55
CA VAL A 34 18.47 -27.52 -12.51
C VAL A 34 19.79 -27.07 -13.14
N LEU A 35 20.29 -27.76 -14.17
CA LEU A 35 21.57 -27.42 -14.81
C LEU A 35 21.47 -26.11 -15.60
N ARG A 36 20.33 -25.81 -16.24
CA ARG A 36 20.05 -24.47 -16.82
C ARG A 36 19.98 -23.38 -15.75
N LEU A 37 19.34 -23.63 -14.61
CA LEU A 37 19.26 -22.67 -13.51
C LEU A 37 20.65 -22.35 -12.92
N VAL A 38 21.46 -23.38 -12.66
CA VAL A 38 22.84 -23.23 -12.16
C VAL A 38 23.72 -22.47 -13.16
N ALA A 39 23.64 -22.81 -14.46
CA ALA A 39 24.35 -22.08 -15.51
C ALA A 39 23.91 -20.61 -15.62
N TYR A 40 22.60 -20.34 -15.47
CA TYR A 40 22.05 -18.98 -15.50
C TYR A 40 22.53 -18.13 -14.32
N VAL A 41 22.57 -18.69 -13.11
CA VAL A 41 23.10 -18.02 -11.91
C VAL A 41 24.61 -17.78 -12.04
N LEU A 42 25.38 -18.77 -12.47
CA LEU A 42 26.82 -18.61 -12.72
C LEU A 42 27.11 -17.50 -13.75
N LEU A 43 26.35 -17.43 -14.84
CA LEU A 43 26.49 -16.38 -15.85
C LEU A 43 26.29 -14.98 -15.26
N HIS A 44 25.30 -14.81 -14.39
CA HIS A 44 25.02 -13.52 -13.73
C HIS A 44 26.09 -13.13 -12.70
N ILE A 45 26.66 -14.09 -11.97
CA ILE A 45 27.79 -13.84 -11.06
C ILE A 45 29.03 -13.39 -11.86
N VAL A 46 29.31 -14.03 -13.00
CA VAL A 46 30.45 -13.69 -13.86
C VAL A 46 30.27 -12.32 -14.53
N THR A 47 29.09 -11.98 -15.05
CA THR A 47 28.86 -10.64 -15.63
C THR A 47 28.89 -9.54 -14.59
N LEU A 48 28.35 -9.77 -13.38
CA LEU A 48 28.45 -8.81 -12.27
C LEU A 48 29.92 -8.59 -11.85
N GLY A 49 30.71 -9.66 -11.76
CA GLY A 49 32.15 -9.57 -11.47
C GLY A 49 32.92 -8.76 -12.52
N LEU A 50 32.64 -8.98 -13.81
CA LEU A 50 33.24 -8.21 -14.91
C LEU A 50 32.81 -6.74 -14.88
N LEU A 51 31.53 -6.44 -14.62
CA LEU A 51 31.02 -5.07 -14.50
C LEU A 51 31.68 -4.31 -13.33
N LEU A 52 31.89 -4.97 -12.19
CA LEU A 52 32.62 -4.41 -11.05
C LEU A 52 34.10 -4.17 -11.38
N LEU A 53 34.74 -5.07 -12.14
CA LEU A 53 36.12 -4.90 -12.60
C LEU A 53 36.25 -3.71 -13.55
N PHE A 54 35.35 -3.57 -14.53
CA PHE A 54 35.31 -2.40 -15.43
C PHE A 54 35.03 -1.09 -14.67
N HIS A 55 34.14 -1.11 -13.67
CA HIS A 55 33.89 0.05 -12.81
C HIS A 55 35.16 0.46 -12.06
N TYR A 56 35.89 -0.50 -11.49
CA TYR A 56 37.14 -0.23 -10.78
C TYR A 56 38.21 0.38 -11.69
N CYS A 57 38.43 -0.22 -12.87
CA CYS A 57 39.38 0.26 -13.88
C CYS A 57 39.02 1.62 -14.51
N THR A 58 37.74 2.04 -14.45
CA THR A 58 37.31 3.34 -15.01
C THR A 58 37.15 4.45 -13.97
N ARG A 59 37.02 4.12 -12.67
CA ARG A 59 36.78 5.11 -11.59
C ARG A 59 37.94 5.30 -10.62
N HIS A 60 38.87 4.35 -10.51
CA HIS A 60 39.89 4.36 -9.45
C HIS A 60 41.35 4.30 -9.93
N THR A 61 41.61 4.24 -11.23
CA THR A 61 42.97 4.24 -11.80
C THR A 61 43.25 5.50 -12.64
N THR A 62 43.47 6.63 -11.96
CA THR A 62 44.15 7.80 -12.54
C THR A 62 44.77 8.67 -11.45
N GLN A 63 46.10 8.88 -11.48
CA GLN A 63 46.81 9.86 -10.66
C GLN A 63 47.42 10.95 -11.55
N ALA A 64 47.15 12.22 -11.23
CA ALA A 64 47.97 13.36 -11.66
C ALA A 64 47.71 14.58 -10.74
N THR A 65 48.74 15.02 -10.02
CA THR A 65 48.85 16.35 -9.37
C THR A 65 49.13 17.42 -10.45
N PRO A 66 48.83 18.73 -10.25
CA PRO A 66 49.64 19.60 -9.36
C PRO A 66 48.79 20.75 -8.67
N PRO A 67 49.25 22.02 -8.42
CA PRO A 67 49.08 22.67 -7.11
C PRO A 67 48.26 24.01 -7.13
N PRO A 68 48.10 24.74 -5.99
CA PRO A 68 47.07 25.80 -5.85
C PRO A 68 47.53 27.24 -6.15
N ILE A 69 46.56 28.15 -6.29
CA ILE A 69 46.70 29.62 -6.34
C ILE A 69 45.63 30.27 -5.42
N ILE A 70 45.92 31.44 -4.84
CA ILE A 70 45.08 32.14 -3.82
C ILE A 70 44.56 33.52 -4.36
N PRO A 71 43.95 34.46 -3.59
CA PRO A 71 42.66 35.05 -3.98
C PRO A 71 42.70 36.55 -4.38
N VAL A 72 41.58 37.07 -4.89
CA VAL A 72 41.36 38.53 -5.04
C VAL A 72 39.90 38.90 -4.70
N VAL A 73 39.70 40.01 -3.97
CA VAL A 73 38.39 40.64 -3.71
C VAL A 73 38.50 42.16 -3.92
N PRO A 74 37.73 42.72 -4.87
CA PRO A 74 36.99 43.97 -4.63
C PRO A 74 35.62 43.97 -5.35
N GLN A 75 34.68 44.91 -5.17
CA GLN A 75 34.35 45.90 -4.12
C GLN A 75 32.88 46.32 -4.37
N THR A 76 32.17 46.81 -3.36
CA THR A 76 30.85 47.46 -3.54
C THR A 76 30.96 48.98 -3.61
N PRO A 77 30.18 49.65 -4.48
CA PRO A 77 29.82 51.05 -4.32
C PRO A 77 28.32 51.21 -4.02
N SER A 78 28.00 52.01 -3.01
CA SER A 78 26.62 52.38 -2.66
C SER A 78 26.20 53.70 -3.31
N SER A 79 24.90 53.89 -3.57
CA SER A 79 24.04 54.85 -2.84
C SER A 79 22.99 55.64 -3.66
N ARG A 80 21.99 56.14 -2.91
CA ARG A 80 21.08 57.29 -3.13
C ARG A 80 19.85 57.16 -4.04
N LEU A 81 18.70 57.31 -3.35
CA LEU A 81 17.37 57.70 -3.84
C LEU A 81 17.38 59.11 -4.52
N PRO A 82 16.32 59.47 -5.25
CA PRO A 82 15.30 60.31 -4.61
C PRO A 82 13.83 59.91 -4.86
N LEU A 83 12.95 60.29 -3.93
CA LEU A 83 11.48 60.41 -4.10
C LEU A 83 11.16 61.81 -4.69
N PRO A 84 9.98 62.09 -5.31
CA PRO A 84 8.82 62.48 -4.48
C PRO A 84 7.37 62.34 -5.06
N GLN A 85 6.41 62.48 -4.13
CA GLN A 85 5.09 63.17 -4.22
C GLN A 85 3.81 62.49 -4.80
N LEU A 86 2.73 62.74 -4.04
CA LEU A 86 1.29 62.56 -4.30
C LEU A 86 0.68 63.89 -4.80
N PRO A 87 -0.54 63.97 -5.39
CA PRO A 87 -1.84 63.62 -4.76
C PRO A 87 -2.72 62.73 -5.71
N SER A 88 -4.06 62.58 -5.69
CA SER A 88 -5.20 63.31 -5.11
C SER A 88 -6.45 62.40 -4.90
N THR A 89 -7.46 62.88 -4.16
CA THR A 89 -8.86 62.38 -4.18
C THR A 89 -9.85 63.56 -4.17
N PRO A 90 -11.00 63.44 -4.85
CA PRO A 90 -12.34 63.43 -4.19
C PRO A 90 -13.39 62.58 -4.99
N SER A 91 -14.69 62.51 -4.67
CA SER A 91 -15.42 62.32 -3.38
C SER A 91 -16.92 62.05 -3.67
N ALA A 92 -17.58 61.26 -2.79
CA ALA A 92 -19.03 61.16 -2.49
C ALA A 92 -20.14 61.17 -3.60
N GLY A 93 -21.12 60.26 -3.45
CA GLY A 93 -22.42 60.31 -4.17
C GLY A 93 -23.42 59.24 -3.71
N SER A 94 -24.55 59.63 -3.11
CA SER A 94 -25.63 58.78 -2.54
C SER A 94 -26.89 59.63 -2.33
N PRO A 95 -28.05 59.09 -1.90
CA PRO A 95 -28.76 57.86 -2.26
C PRO A 95 -30.24 58.18 -2.66
N ALA A 96 -31.08 57.16 -2.95
CA ALA A 96 -32.47 57.03 -2.42
C ALA A 96 -33.32 55.95 -3.14
N TYR A 97 -33.90 55.01 -2.37
CA TYR A 97 -35.35 54.98 -2.17
C TYR A 97 -35.71 54.17 -0.89
N LEU A 98 -36.79 54.56 -0.22
CA LEU A 98 -37.26 54.01 1.06
C LEU A 98 -38.36 52.97 0.83
N GLU A 99 -38.31 51.80 1.48
CA GLU A 99 -38.92 51.45 2.77
C GLU A 99 -40.47 51.42 2.75
N ALA A 100 -41.05 50.23 3.01
CA ALA A 100 -42.49 50.06 3.20
C ALA A 100 -42.83 48.99 4.27
N SER A 101 -43.29 49.47 5.43
CA SER A 101 -44.26 48.82 6.33
C SER A 101 -43.89 47.52 7.08
N ARG A 102 -43.38 47.72 8.31
CA ARG A 102 -43.47 46.74 9.43
C ARG A 102 -44.92 46.51 9.88
N ARG A 103 -45.23 45.30 10.38
CA ARG A 103 -46.15 44.95 11.51
C ARG A 103 -46.15 43.42 11.66
N ARG A 104 -46.32 42.78 12.83
CA ARG A 104 -46.60 43.22 14.23
C ARG A 104 -45.95 42.18 15.18
N GLY A 105 -45.75 42.48 16.47
CA GLY A 105 -45.06 41.57 17.40
C GLY A 105 -45.84 41.18 18.67
N SER A 106 -45.35 40.10 19.31
CA SER A 106 -45.44 39.70 20.73
C SER A 106 -46.79 39.70 21.48
N LEU A 107 -47.06 38.59 22.20
CA LEU A 107 -47.55 38.61 23.60
C LEU A 107 -47.31 37.24 24.30
N GLN A 108 -47.20 37.27 25.63
CA GLN A 108 -46.93 36.18 26.59
C GLN A 108 -47.33 36.72 27.99
N PRO A 109 -47.37 35.93 29.10
CA PRO A 109 -47.62 34.49 29.34
C PRO A 109 -49.02 34.37 30.05
N PRO A 110 -49.36 33.54 31.08
CA PRO A 110 -48.81 32.32 31.73
C PRO A 110 -49.86 31.14 31.64
N PRO A 111 -50.18 30.22 32.60
CA PRO A 111 -49.58 29.83 33.89
C PRO A 111 -49.41 28.29 34.11
N ARG A 112 -50.27 27.66 34.95
CA ARG A 112 -50.18 26.32 35.58
C ARG A 112 -51.53 26.03 36.31
N PRO A 113 -51.86 24.80 36.81
CA PRO A 113 -51.16 24.18 37.95
C PRO A 113 -51.10 22.62 38.03
N THR A 114 -50.33 22.17 39.04
CA THR A 114 -50.20 20.90 39.81
C THR A 114 -51.16 19.69 39.59
N THR A 115 -50.84 18.44 39.98
CA THR A 115 -50.19 17.99 41.25
C THR A 115 -49.66 16.53 41.26
N ARG A 116 -48.59 16.26 42.05
CA ARG A 116 -48.27 15.11 42.98
C ARG A 116 -48.95 13.71 42.81
N THR A 117 -48.36 12.55 43.17
CA THR A 117 -47.15 12.20 43.99
C THR A 117 -46.56 10.79 43.67
N SER A 118 -45.45 10.44 44.36
CA SER A 118 -44.81 9.13 44.58
C SER A 118 -45.76 7.97 45.00
N VAL A 119 -45.40 6.67 45.05
CA VAL A 119 -44.24 5.97 45.68
C VAL A 119 -44.03 4.56 45.09
N GLY A 120 -42.83 3.96 45.16
CA GLY A 120 -42.70 2.50 45.42
C GLY A 120 -41.76 1.66 44.53
N LEU A 121 -40.57 1.36 45.06
CA LEU A 121 -39.85 0.09 44.82
C LEU A 121 -40.48 -0.99 45.76
N PRO A 122 -40.48 -2.30 45.41
CA PRO A 122 -39.24 -3.10 45.42
C PRO A 122 -39.13 -4.16 44.29
N ALA A 123 -38.02 -4.91 44.30
CA ALA A 123 -37.74 -6.00 43.37
C ALA A 123 -38.11 -7.39 43.94
N ALA A 124 -38.46 -8.33 43.06
CA ALA A 124 -38.33 -9.77 43.30
C ALA A 124 -38.29 -10.55 41.97
N THR A 125 -37.33 -11.47 41.83
CA THR A 125 -37.40 -12.58 40.86
C THR A 125 -38.44 -13.59 41.35
N PRO A 126 -39.11 -14.34 40.45
CA PRO A 126 -38.65 -15.72 40.26
C PRO A 126 -38.82 -16.29 38.82
N GLN A 127 -38.13 -17.40 38.54
CA GLN A 127 -38.54 -18.36 37.49
C GLN A 127 -39.67 -19.27 38.03
N PRO A 128 -40.38 -20.00 37.16
CA PRO A 128 -40.08 -21.44 37.16
C PRO A 128 -40.10 -22.15 35.79
N THR A 129 -39.50 -23.34 35.81
CA THR A 129 -39.29 -24.34 34.74
C THR A 129 -40.55 -25.08 34.30
N VAL A 130 -40.57 -25.62 33.06
CA VAL A 130 -41.00 -26.98 32.62
C VAL A 130 -40.90 -26.99 31.07
N THR A 131 -40.12 -27.79 30.33
CA THR A 131 -39.70 -29.22 30.35
C THR A 131 -40.58 -30.13 29.48
N THR A 132 -40.05 -30.56 28.33
CA THR A 132 -40.35 -31.88 27.71
C THR A 132 -39.26 -32.30 26.71
N GLN A 133 -38.79 -33.55 26.81
CA GLN A 133 -38.04 -34.29 25.76
C GLN A 133 -38.99 -35.29 25.06
N PRO A 134 -38.59 -35.95 23.95
CA PRO A 134 -38.08 -37.33 24.14
C PRO A 134 -37.00 -37.83 23.14
N ARG A 135 -36.29 -38.89 23.56
CA ARG A 135 -35.39 -39.82 22.82
C ARG A 135 -35.22 -41.10 23.73
N PRO A 136 -34.53 -42.24 23.41
CA PRO A 136 -33.75 -42.59 22.20
C PRO A 136 -33.76 -44.09 21.71
N GLN A 137 -32.94 -44.39 20.67
CA GLN A 137 -32.16 -45.64 20.43
C GLN A 137 -32.89 -46.96 19.98
N PRO A 138 -32.19 -48.08 19.60
CA PRO A 138 -31.31 -48.23 18.41
C PRO A 138 -31.39 -49.63 17.68
N MET A 139 -30.59 -49.88 16.60
CA MET A 139 -29.78 -51.13 16.33
C MET A 139 -29.21 -51.23 14.87
N THR A 140 -28.29 -52.19 14.63
CA THR A 140 -27.42 -52.42 13.43
C THR A 140 -27.05 -53.94 13.28
N PRO A 141 -26.24 -54.47 12.31
CA PRO A 141 -25.82 -54.03 10.95
C PRO A 141 -26.11 -55.08 9.79
N PRO A 142 -25.17 -55.74 9.03
CA PRO A 142 -25.17 -55.79 7.54
C PRO A 142 -25.18 -57.24 6.92
N PRO A 143 -24.96 -57.52 5.59
CA PRO A 143 -23.61 -57.54 4.95
C PRO A 143 -23.50 -57.45 3.37
N SER A 144 -22.26 -57.57 2.85
CA SER A 144 -21.82 -58.21 1.57
C SER A 144 -21.73 -57.45 0.21
N ALA A 145 -20.73 -57.86 -0.59
CA ALA A 145 -20.44 -57.55 -2.01
C ALA A 145 -19.94 -58.83 -2.75
N PRO A 146 -19.90 -58.89 -4.10
CA PRO A 146 -18.60 -59.04 -4.81
C PRO A 146 -18.55 -58.50 -6.28
N ASN A 147 -17.39 -58.67 -6.96
CA ASN A 147 -17.10 -58.29 -8.36
C ASN A 147 -17.49 -59.37 -9.40
N GLN A 148 -17.70 -59.02 -10.69
CA GLN A 148 -16.87 -59.49 -11.85
C GLN A 148 -17.30 -59.00 -13.28
N LEU A 149 -16.26 -58.73 -14.09
CA LEU A 149 -16.03 -58.79 -15.56
C LEU A 149 -17.13 -58.88 -16.67
N SER A 150 -16.81 -58.18 -17.79
CA SER A 150 -16.82 -58.63 -19.23
C SER A 150 -17.79 -58.02 -20.29
N GLN A 151 -17.24 -57.94 -21.52
CA GLN A 151 -17.78 -57.54 -22.85
C GLN A 151 -18.39 -58.79 -23.58
N PRO A 152 -18.76 -58.83 -24.90
CA PRO A 152 -18.67 -57.87 -26.04
C PRO A 152 -20.01 -57.73 -26.83
N GLU A 153 -20.20 -57.30 -28.10
CA GLU A 153 -19.43 -56.97 -29.33
C GLU A 153 -19.95 -55.62 -29.95
N THR A 154 -19.42 -54.91 -30.97
CA THR A 154 -18.49 -55.09 -32.13
C THR A 154 -19.15 -55.44 -33.49
N ASP A 155 -19.05 -54.56 -34.50
CA ASP A 155 -18.92 -54.90 -35.94
C ASP A 155 -18.19 -53.78 -36.73
N THR A 156 -17.93 -53.98 -38.03
CA THR A 156 -16.83 -53.42 -38.84
C THR A 156 -17.32 -52.77 -40.16
N PRO A 157 -16.52 -52.10 -41.05
CA PRO A 157 -15.22 -52.50 -41.62
C PRO A 157 -14.13 -51.40 -41.78
N ARG A 158 -13.03 -51.77 -42.45
CA ARG A 158 -11.73 -51.07 -42.67
C ARG A 158 -11.33 -51.24 -44.18
N PRO A 159 -10.07 -51.13 -44.69
CA PRO A 159 -8.75 -50.74 -44.13
C PRO A 159 -8.31 -49.36 -44.71
N PRO A 160 -7.01 -48.93 -44.76
CA PRO A 160 -5.75 -49.36 -44.09
C PRO A 160 -5.20 -48.18 -43.20
N GLN A 161 -3.93 -47.98 -42.75
CA GLN A 161 -2.59 -48.59 -42.88
C GLN A 161 -1.82 -48.41 -44.22
N PRO A 162 -0.50 -48.71 -44.33
CA PRO A 162 0.52 -48.96 -43.27
C PRO A 162 1.03 -47.61 -42.69
N GLU A 163 2.21 -47.36 -42.11
CA GLU A 163 3.44 -48.11 -41.69
C GLU A 163 3.97 -47.38 -40.40
N SER A 164 4.69 -47.89 -39.38
CA SER A 164 5.76 -48.89 -39.18
C SER A 164 7.18 -48.46 -39.66
N PRO A 165 8.29 -49.01 -39.10
CA PRO A 165 8.38 -49.97 -37.99
C PRO A 165 9.25 -49.54 -36.77
N SER A 166 9.23 -50.41 -35.76
CA SER A 166 9.84 -50.37 -34.41
C SER A 166 11.38 -50.46 -34.35
N LEU A 167 11.98 -50.25 -33.15
CA LEU A 167 12.79 -51.25 -32.39
C LEU A 167 13.42 -50.69 -31.06
N PRO A 168 13.81 -51.55 -30.08
CA PRO A 168 14.48 -51.20 -28.79
C PRO A 168 15.92 -51.82 -28.67
N PRO A 169 16.61 -51.94 -27.50
CA PRO A 169 16.83 -51.01 -26.36
C PRO A 169 18.31 -50.94 -25.84
N SER A 170 18.53 -50.14 -24.77
CA SER A 170 19.31 -50.46 -23.54
C SER A 170 20.76 -49.97 -23.31
N GLN A 171 21.07 -49.90 -21.99
CA GLN A 171 22.36 -49.76 -21.27
C GLN A 171 22.89 -48.37 -20.86
N GLN A 172 23.64 -48.39 -19.76
CA GLN A 172 24.03 -47.36 -18.77
C GLN A 172 25.58 -47.47 -18.57
N PRO A 173 26.29 -46.85 -17.58
CA PRO A 173 26.00 -45.75 -16.63
C PRO A 173 27.17 -44.71 -16.45
N MET A 174 27.15 -43.92 -15.36
CA MET A 174 28.31 -43.33 -14.61
C MET A 174 29.14 -42.15 -15.23
N THR A 175 29.83 -41.24 -14.50
CA THR A 175 29.83 -40.77 -13.07
C THR A 175 30.66 -39.48 -12.87
N LYS A 176 30.41 -38.74 -11.76
CA LYS A 176 31.36 -37.95 -10.90
C LYS A 176 32.08 -36.71 -11.52
N SER A 177 32.09 -35.54 -10.85
CA SER A 177 33.00 -35.03 -9.78
C SER A 177 34.40 -34.60 -10.30
N ALA A 178 35.19 -33.72 -9.66
CA ALA A 178 35.11 -33.14 -8.31
C ALA A 178 35.71 -31.71 -8.21
N LEU A 179 35.77 -31.22 -6.97
CA LEU A 179 36.47 -30.04 -6.44
C LEU A 179 37.98 -30.02 -6.79
N ASP A 180 38.67 -28.87 -6.62
CA ASP A 180 39.45 -28.62 -5.37
C ASP A 180 39.84 -27.14 -5.13
N LEU A 181 40.42 -26.85 -3.95
CA LEU A 181 40.54 -25.50 -3.35
C LEU A 181 41.97 -24.83 -3.36
N PRO A 182 42.62 -24.42 -2.24
CA PRO A 182 43.13 -23.04 -2.01
C PRO A 182 44.70 -23.02 -1.83
N PRO A 183 45.43 -22.07 -1.16
CA PRO A 183 45.12 -20.81 -0.42
C PRO A 183 45.91 -19.57 -0.97
N THR A 184 46.46 -18.52 -0.30
CA THR A 184 46.81 -18.19 1.12
C THR A 184 47.00 -16.65 1.37
N THR A 185 47.02 -16.25 2.65
CA THR A 185 47.46 -14.96 3.26
C THR A 185 48.99 -14.97 3.58
N PRO A 186 49.73 -13.91 4.09
CA PRO A 186 49.37 -12.85 5.07
C PRO A 186 49.99 -11.39 4.90
N PRO A 187 49.78 -10.43 5.85
CA PRO A 187 50.17 -8.99 5.80
C PRO A 187 51.23 -8.59 6.90
N PRO A 188 51.43 -7.34 7.44
CA PRO A 188 50.90 -5.97 7.20
C PRO A 188 52.01 -4.91 6.85
N PRO A 189 52.43 -3.81 7.59
CA PRO A 189 52.25 -3.35 9.00
C PRO A 189 51.63 -1.93 9.24
N VAL A 190 52.21 -1.04 10.10
CA VAL A 190 51.55 0.07 10.86
C VAL A 190 52.29 1.44 10.84
N THR A 191 51.57 2.58 10.94
CA THR A 191 51.98 3.96 11.39
C THR A 191 50.73 4.92 11.40
N GLN A 192 50.61 6.13 12.01
CA GLN A 192 51.18 6.82 13.21
C GLN A 192 50.28 8.04 13.64
N GLN A 193 50.70 8.92 14.58
CA GLN A 193 50.01 10.14 15.11
C GLN A 193 51.06 11.15 15.70
N PRO A 194 50.82 12.49 15.95
CA PRO A 194 50.02 13.01 17.11
C PRO A 194 49.48 14.51 17.16
N HIS A 195 48.58 14.83 18.13
CA HIS A 195 48.43 16.04 19.04
C HIS A 195 48.41 17.55 18.56
N GLN A 196 47.93 18.62 19.28
CA GLN A 196 47.08 18.89 20.50
C GLN A 196 46.69 20.41 20.72
N GLN A 197 45.45 20.71 21.21
CA GLN A 197 45.00 21.71 22.27
C GLN A 197 45.36 23.26 22.25
N PRO A 198 44.93 24.14 23.22
CA PRO A 198 43.58 24.46 23.80
C PRO A 198 43.26 25.99 24.06
N THR A 199 42.04 26.39 24.54
CA THR A 199 41.67 27.68 25.26
C THR A 199 40.22 27.62 25.86
N ILE A 200 39.76 28.55 26.73
CA ILE A 200 38.50 28.50 27.55
C ILE A 200 37.77 29.86 27.88
N PRO A 201 36.44 29.86 28.24
CA PRO A 201 35.60 30.99 28.77
C PRO A 201 35.72 31.18 30.34
N PRO A 202 34.93 31.99 31.13
CA PRO A 202 33.64 32.75 30.98
C PRO A 202 33.80 34.27 31.41
N PRO A 203 32.95 35.05 32.18
CA PRO A 203 31.54 35.04 32.71
C PRO A 203 30.63 36.17 32.08
N VAL A 204 29.60 36.90 32.63
CA VAL A 204 29.00 37.25 33.97
C VAL A 204 27.48 37.65 33.89
N ALA A 205 26.84 38.14 34.99
CA ALA A 205 25.43 38.64 35.14
C ALA A 205 25.34 39.66 36.36
N PRO A 206 24.20 40.16 36.95
CA PRO A 206 22.73 39.98 36.73
C PRO A 206 21.83 41.28 36.95
N THR A 207 20.54 41.12 37.37
CA THR A 207 19.57 42.09 38.03
C THR A 207 18.32 42.54 37.20
N GLN A 208 17.22 42.96 37.86
CA GLN A 208 15.81 42.99 37.34
C GLN A 208 15.03 44.33 37.50
N LEU A 209 13.83 44.40 36.87
CA LEU A 209 12.67 45.30 37.08
C LEU A 209 12.84 46.77 36.59
N PRO A 210 11.76 47.56 36.30
CA PRO A 210 10.33 47.33 36.59
C PRO A 210 9.33 47.55 35.40
N GLN A 211 8.04 47.37 35.68
CA GLN A 211 6.87 47.99 35.01
C GLN A 211 6.03 48.75 36.08
N PRO A 212 4.97 49.55 35.77
CA PRO A 212 4.38 49.91 34.47
C PRO A 212 4.16 51.44 34.26
N LYS A 213 3.70 51.85 33.05
CA LYS A 213 2.54 52.76 32.89
C LYS A 213 2.03 52.87 31.44
N THR A 214 0.73 53.14 31.33
CA THR A 214 -0.15 52.99 30.17
C THR A 214 0.11 53.96 29.02
N LYS A 215 -0.05 53.50 27.76
CA LYS A 215 -0.54 54.35 26.65
C LYS A 215 -1.35 53.54 25.62
N THR A 216 -2.21 54.25 24.89
CA THR A 216 -3.42 53.74 24.23
C THR A 216 -3.18 52.79 23.05
N LEU A 217 -4.15 51.87 22.87
CA LEU A 217 -4.25 50.84 21.83
C LEU A 217 -3.88 51.28 20.41
N ARG A 218 -3.08 50.45 19.73
CA ARG A 218 -3.08 50.24 18.28
C ARG A 218 -3.20 48.71 18.07
N PRO A 219 -4.03 48.20 17.15
CA PRO A 219 -4.21 46.75 17.01
C PRO A 219 -2.88 46.06 16.64
N PRO A 220 -2.58 44.87 17.20
CA PRO A 220 -1.32 44.17 16.91
C PRO A 220 -1.31 43.70 15.46
N GLN A 221 -0.23 44.01 14.74
CA GLN A 221 0.08 43.35 13.48
C GLN A 221 0.43 41.89 13.78
N PRO A 222 -0.06 40.91 12.99
CA PRO A 222 0.31 39.51 13.19
C PRO A 222 1.81 39.33 12.95
N GLN A 223 2.53 38.90 13.99
CA GLN A 223 3.94 38.53 13.85
C GLN A 223 4.02 37.31 12.92
N ARG A 224 4.70 37.46 11.78
CA ARG A 224 5.07 36.32 10.94
C ARG A 224 5.98 35.40 11.76
N GLN A 225 5.62 34.12 11.84
CA GLN A 225 6.48 33.08 12.37
C GLN A 225 7.77 33.00 11.54
N PRO A 226 8.90 32.56 12.13
CA PRO A 226 10.15 32.41 11.38
C PRO A 226 9.98 31.36 10.28
N ILE A 227 10.22 31.78 9.04
CA ILE A 227 10.23 30.90 7.87
C ILE A 227 11.47 30.01 7.98
N LEU A 228 11.27 28.69 8.08
CA LEU A 228 12.32 27.69 7.84
C LEU A 228 12.97 27.98 6.47
N PRO A 229 14.30 27.85 6.30
CA PRO A 229 14.95 28.05 5.02
C PRO A 229 14.44 27.01 4.01
N GLY A 230 13.44 27.40 3.22
CA GLY A 230 12.78 26.53 2.27
C GLY A 230 13.67 26.22 1.06
N LEU A 231 13.18 25.33 0.21
CA LEU A 231 13.54 25.38 -1.20
C LEU A 231 13.27 26.82 -1.70
N PRO A 232 14.17 27.42 -2.50
CA PRO A 232 14.00 28.79 -2.97
C PRO A 232 12.64 28.91 -3.67
N SER A 233 11.92 29.98 -3.38
CA SER A 233 10.58 30.18 -3.93
C SER A 233 10.63 30.21 -5.47
N LEU A 234 9.50 29.88 -6.11
CA LEU A 234 9.42 29.96 -7.58
C LEU A 234 9.82 31.36 -8.07
N SER A 235 9.52 32.41 -7.31
CA SER A 235 9.98 33.78 -7.53
C SER A 235 11.50 33.92 -7.53
N GLU A 236 12.21 33.40 -6.52
CA GLU A 236 13.69 33.49 -6.43
C GLU A 236 14.40 32.60 -7.47
N ILE A 237 13.80 31.47 -7.83
CA ILE A 237 14.25 30.63 -8.96
C ILE A 237 14.08 31.41 -10.27
N MET A 238 12.92 32.05 -10.47
CA MET A 238 12.64 32.85 -11.66
C MET A 238 13.52 34.11 -11.74
N GLU A 239 13.77 34.83 -10.65
CA GLU A 239 14.71 35.98 -10.64
C GLU A 239 16.14 35.56 -11.01
N ARG A 240 16.58 34.35 -10.61
CA ARG A 240 17.87 33.81 -11.07
C ARG A 240 17.84 33.45 -12.56
N ILE A 241 16.77 32.83 -13.07
CA ILE A 241 16.65 32.49 -14.50
C ILE A 241 16.52 33.75 -15.37
N GLN A 242 15.82 34.79 -14.89
CA GLN A 242 15.67 36.09 -15.54
C GLN A 242 16.99 36.84 -15.73
N SER A 243 18.06 36.46 -15.03
CA SER A 243 19.39 37.05 -15.24
C SER A 243 20.20 36.42 -16.38
N LEU A 244 19.68 35.38 -17.05
CA LEU A 244 20.43 34.54 -18.00
C LEU A 244 20.02 34.67 -19.49
N GLY A 245 18.90 35.32 -19.82
CA GLY A 245 18.40 35.36 -21.20
C GLY A 245 17.43 36.50 -21.50
N VAL A 246 17.01 36.62 -22.76
CA VAL A 246 16.14 37.70 -23.27
C VAL A 246 14.82 37.12 -23.79
N LEU A 247 13.71 37.77 -23.47
CA LEU A 247 12.36 37.39 -23.89
C LEU A 247 11.87 38.21 -25.11
N PRO A 248 10.98 37.65 -25.96
CA PRO A 248 10.31 38.41 -27.01
C PRO A 248 9.42 39.54 -26.46
N GLN A 249 9.32 40.66 -27.18
CA GLN A 249 8.43 41.76 -26.80
C GLN A 249 6.96 41.32 -26.78
N GLY A 250 6.25 41.68 -25.71
CA GLY A 250 4.82 41.40 -25.51
C GLY A 250 4.52 40.17 -24.66
N VAL A 251 5.50 39.28 -24.43
CA VAL A 251 5.34 38.13 -23.53
C VAL A 251 5.48 38.62 -22.08
N ASP A 252 4.51 38.29 -21.20
CA ASP A 252 4.65 38.56 -19.76
C ASP A 252 5.79 37.70 -19.18
N ASN A 253 6.74 38.35 -18.50
CA ASN A 253 7.89 37.73 -17.83
C ASN A 253 7.52 36.67 -16.77
N LYS A 254 6.23 36.57 -16.38
CA LYS A 254 5.68 35.55 -15.47
C LYS A 254 4.80 34.50 -16.16
N SER A 255 4.63 34.59 -17.48
CA SER A 255 3.82 33.64 -18.25
C SER A 255 4.50 32.28 -18.44
N LEU A 256 3.68 31.27 -18.69
CA LEU A 256 4.16 29.93 -19.06
C LEU A 256 4.87 29.92 -20.43
N GLU A 257 4.57 30.90 -21.29
CA GLU A 257 5.20 31.14 -22.58
C GLU A 257 6.64 31.69 -22.43
N ALA A 258 6.87 32.60 -21.47
CA ALA A 258 8.22 33.01 -21.10
C ALA A 258 9.07 31.83 -20.57
N MET A 259 8.49 30.97 -19.73
CA MET A 259 9.18 29.79 -19.21
C MET A 259 9.48 28.76 -20.31
N ALA A 260 8.57 28.58 -21.28
CA ALA A 260 8.82 27.76 -22.47
C ALA A 260 9.99 28.34 -23.29
N CYS A 261 10.00 29.66 -23.53
CA CYS A 261 11.05 30.32 -24.31
C CYS A 261 12.44 30.18 -23.66
N PHE A 262 12.58 30.28 -22.33
CA PHE A 262 13.85 30.02 -21.65
C PHE A 262 14.30 28.54 -21.72
N ASN A 263 13.35 27.60 -21.76
CA ASN A 263 13.64 26.17 -21.94
C ASN A 263 14.04 25.85 -23.39
N GLU A 264 13.39 26.47 -24.38
CA GLU A 264 13.75 26.38 -25.80
C GLU A 264 15.13 27.00 -26.10
N GLN A 265 15.53 28.04 -25.36
CA GLN A 265 16.88 28.61 -25.40
C GLN A 265 17.94 27.76 -24.67
N GLY A 266 17.56 26.66 -24.01
CA GLY A 266 18.49 25.80 -23.27
C GLY A 266 19.03 26.39 -21.96
N LEU A 267 18.39 27.44 -21.43
CA LEU A 267 18.84 28.20 -20.24
C LEU A 267 18.18 27.74 -18.93
N ALA A 268 17.29 26.74 -18.99
CA ALA A 268 16.67 26.14 -17.80
C ALA A 268 17.64 25.18 -17.08
N PRO A 269 17.90 25.35 -15.77
CA PRO A 269 18.68 24.37 -15.01
C PRO A 269 17.99 22.99 -14.98
N ASN A 270 18.75 21.88 -15.10
CA ASN A 270 18.20 20.51 -15.03
C ASN A 270 17.27 20.27 -13.82
N ASN A 271 17.60 20.87 -12.67
CA ASN A 271 16.80 20.81 -11.45
C ASN A 271 15.42 21.47 -11.63
N ALA A 272 15.37 22.57 -12.40
CA ALA A 272 14.14 23.28 -12.73
C ALA A 272 13.32 22.54 -13.81
N CYS A 273 13.93 21.72 -14.67
CA CYS A 273 13.18 20.85 -15.60
C CYS A 273 12.29 19.86 -14.83
N LEU A 274 12.80 19.24 -13.75
CA LEU A 274 12.00 18.39 -12.86
C LEU A 274 10.85 19.17 -12.19
N THR A 275 11.10 20.41 -11.77
CA THR A 275 10.07 21.29 -11.21
C THR A 275 9.06 21.77 -12.27
N LEU A 276 9.48 21.94 -13.52
CA LEU A 276 8.62 22.27 -14.66
C LEU A 276 7.70 21.11 -15.01
N THR A 277 8.16 19.86 -14.94
CA THR A 277 7.28 18.69 -15.04
C THR A 277 6.24 18.70 -13.92
N SER A 278 6.62 19.04 -12.68
CA SER A 278 5.66 19.24 -11.58
C SER A 278 4.72 20.45 -11.80
N ALA A 279 5.16 21.49 -12.50
CA ALA A 279 4.31 22.65 -12.86
C ALA A 279 3.35 22.35 -14.02
N GLN A 280 3.71 21.43 -14.92
CA GLN A 280 2.80 20.93 -15.97
C GLN A 280 1.67 20.07 -15.38
N ILE A 281 1.93 19.33 -14.28
CA ILE A 281 0.89 18.66 -13.49
C ILE A 281 -0.09 19.67 -12.85
N LEU A 282 0.33 20.92 -12.62
CA LEU A 282 -0.50 21.97 -12.01
C LEU A 282 -1.47 22.67 -12.97
N ASN A 283 -1.58 22.25 -14.24
CA ASN A 283 -2.74 22.57 -15.07
C ASN A 283 -3.67 21.34 -15.19
N PRO A 284 -4.70 21.21 -14.33
CA PRO A 284 -5.66 20.10 -14.40
C PRO A 284 -6.57 20.12 -15.65
N LEU A 285 -6.43 21.13 -16.51
CA LEU A 285 -7.10 21.21 -17.83
C LEU A 285 -6.16 20.83 -18.98
N PHE A 286 -4.87 20.55 -18.74
CA PHE A 286 -3.97 20.11 -19.81
C PHE A 286 -4.26 18.67 -20.22
N ILE A 287 -4.87 18.52 -21.39
CA ILE A 287 -5.26 17.22 -21.95
C ILE A 287 -4.27 16.78 -23.02
N ALA A 288 -4.00 17.62 -24.02
CA ALA A 288 -2.99 17.39 -25.05
C ALA A 288 -2.50 18.71 -25.65
N THR A 289 -1.39 18.69 -26.38
CA THR A 289 -1.04 19.79 -27.28
C THR A 289 -1.88 19.73 -28.56
N TYR A 290 -1.93 20.83 -29.31
CA TYR A 290 -2.21 20.76 -30.74
C TYR A 290 -1.07 20.03 -31.48
N PRO A 291 -1.26 19.56 -32.73
CA PRO A 291 -0.22 18.90 -33.51
C PRO A 291 0.96 19.84 -33.82
N LYS A 292 2.17 19.41 -33.45
CA LYS A 292 3.46 20.12 -33.63
C LYS A 292 4.39 19.37 -34.58
N SER A 293 5.45 19.98 -35.07
CA SER A 293 6.49 19.24 -35.81
C SER A 293 7.38 18.44 -34.84
N ILE A 294 7.88 17.28 -35.25
CA ILE A 294 8.83 16.51 -34.42
C ILE A 294 10.07 17.36 -34.12
N ARG A 295 10.56 18.16 -35.09
CA ARG A 295 11.70 19.09 -34.86
C ARG A 295 11.40 20.22 -33.86
N SER A 296 10.14 20.56 -33.58
CA SER A 296 9.80 21.46 -32.46
C SER A 296 9.78 20.77 -31.10
N THR A 297 9.39 19.48 -31.03
CA THR A 297 9.43 18.71 -29.76
C THR A 297 10.86 18.25 -29.42
N PHE A 298 11.69 17.94 -30.41
CA PHE A 298 13.04 17.38 -30.25
C PHE A 298 14.17 18.31 -30.74
N HIS A 299 13.97 19.64 -30.72
CA HIS A 299 14.86 20.60 -31.40
C HIS A 299 16.34 20.47 -31.02
N LEU A 300 16.65 20.62 -29.73
CA LEU A 300 18.01 20.57 -29.19
C LEU A 300 18.66 19.21 -29.48
N MET A 301 17.96 18.11 -29.19
CA MET A 301 18.49 16.77 -29.43
C MET A 301 18.73 16.48 -30.92
N MET A 302 17.88 16.97 -31.84
CA MET A 302 18.18 16.88 -33.28
C MET A 302 19.43 17.69 -33.66
N GLN A 303 19.64 18.87 -33.07
CA GLN A 303 20.82 19.71 -33.30
C GLN A 303 22.10 19.09 -32.73
N ASP A 304 22.05 18.48 -31.55
CA ASP A 304 23.17 17.75 -30.94
C ASP A 304 23.54 16.53 -31.79
N LEU A 305 22.55 15.74 -32.21
CA LEU A 305 22.77 14.57 -33.08
C LEU A 305 23.26 14.96 -34.48
N GLU A 306 22.77 16.07 -35.06
CA GLU A 306 23.32 16.67 -36.28
C GLU A 306 24.80 17.06 -36.08
N THR A 307 25.16 17.60 -34.92
CA THR A 307 26.52 18.04 -34.59
C THR A 307 27.46 16.85 -34.42
N ILE A 308 27.11 15.87 -33.58
CA ILE A 308 27.86 14.64 -33.35
C ILE A 308 28.05 13.86 -34.66
N SER A 309 27.01 13.78 -35.50
CA SER A 309 27.09 13.11 -36.81
C SER A 309 28.07 13.79 -37.77
N ARG A 310 28.24 15.12 -37.68
CA ARG A 310 29.17 15.93 -38.51
C ARG A 310 30.61 15.94 -37.99
N THR A 311 30.82 15.98 -36.68
CA THR A 311 32.15 16.13 -36.07
C THR A 311 32.76 14.82 -35.55
N GLY A 312 31.93 13.82 -35.27
CA GLY A 312 32.34 12.51 -34.75
C GLY A 312 32.98 11.60 -35.80
N ASN A 313 33.86 10.70 -35.34
CA ASN A 313 34.53 9.72 -36.20
C ASN A 313 33.49 8.74 -36.79
N PRO A 314 33.39 8.57 -38.13
CA PRO A 314 32.39 7.70 -38.73
C PRO A 314 32.42 6.22 -38.29
N GLN A 315 33.53 5.73 -37.73
CA GLN A 315 33.67 4.37 -37.20
C GLN A 315 33.29 4.23 -35.72
N ASP A 316 33.27 5.33 -34.96
CA ASP A 316 32.92 5.33 -33.53
C ASP A 316 31.45 4.91 -33.32
N GLU A 317 31.20 4.12 -32.27
CA GLU A 317 29.88 3.59 -31.95
C GLU A 317 28.90 4.70 -31.58
N ASN A 318 29.31 5.69 -30.76
CA ASN A 318 28.43 6.79 -30.37
C ASN A 318 28.00 7.64 -31.59
N THR A 319 28.95 7.93 -32.49
CA THR A 319 28.71 8.63 -33.76
C THR A 319 27.75 7.83 -34.67
N ARG A 320 27.89 6.50 -34.73
CA ARG A 320 27.03 5.61 -35.53
C ARG A 320 25.63 5.47 -34.92
N VAL A 321 25.51 5.34 -33.61
CA VAL A 321 24.24 5.37 -32.86
C VAL A 321 23.53 6.69 -33.10
N SER A 322 24.23 7.82 -32.96
CA SER A 322 23.68 9.16 -33.17
C SER A 322 23.07 9.35 -34.56
N ARG A 323 23.64 8.72 -35.59
CA ARG A 323 23.07 8.70 -36.95
C ARG A 323 21.77 7.90 -37.06
N LEU A 324 21.62 6.78 -36.35
CA LEU A 324 20.36 6.03 -36.30
C LEU A 324 19.26 6.84 -35.61
N LEU A 325 19.59 7.48 -34.47
CA LEU A 325 18.67 8.37 -33.75
C LEU A 325 18.21 9.55 -34.62
N LEU A 326 19.16 10.23 -35.27
CA LEU A 326 18.86 11.35 -36.17
C LEU A 326 18.05 10.91 -37.40
N SER A 327 18.32 9.73 -37.94
CA SER A 327 17.58 9.18 -39.08
C SER A 327 16.11 8.92 -38.73
N GLN A 328 15.83 8.33 -37.56
CA GLN A 328 14.45 8.21 -37.06
C GLN A 328 13.80 9.58 -36.88
N LEU A 329 14.43 10.49 -36.13
CA LEU A 329 13.83 11.81 -35.84
C LEU A 329 13.58 12.63 -37.12
N THR A 330 14.45 12.51 -38.12
CA THR A 330 14.27 13.13 -39.44
C THR A 330 13.12 12.48 -40.21
N TYR A 331 13.02 11.15 -40.22
CA TYR A 331 11.92 10.44 -40.86
C TYR A 331 10.56 10.79 -40.23
N LEU A 332 10.47 10.73 -38.91
CA LEU A 332 9.26 11.11 -38.17
C LEU A 332 8.93 12.59 -38.40
N ASN A 333 9.93 13.48 -38.39
CA ASN A 333 9.70 14.90 -38.68
C ASN A 333 9.14 15.14 -40.08
N ASN A 334 9.52 14.34 -41.07
CA ASN A 334 9.07 14.55 -42.44
C ASN A 334 7.64 14.01 -42.66
N ASN A 335 7.29 12.88 -42.05
CA ASN A 335 6.02 12.18 -42.30
C ASN A 335 4.92 12.45 -41.24
N TYR A 336 5.28 12.89 -40.03
CA TYR A 336 4.34 13.00 -38.90
C TYR A 336 4.41 14.36 -38.17
N TYR A 337 3.35 14.65 -37.43
CA TYR A 337 3.27 15.63 -36.35
C TYR A 337 3.28 14.91 -34.98
N SER A 338 3.90 15.51 -33.96
CA SER A 338 3.77 15.07 -32.55
C SER A 338 2.52 15.69 -31.94
N VAL A 339 1.86 14.93 -31.08
CA VAL A 339 0.84 15.43 -30.15
C VAL A 339 1.22 14.93 -28.77
N ASP A 340 1.65 15.87 -27.92
CA ASP A 340 2.23 15.58 -26.62
C ASP A 340 1.10 15.56 -25.56
N VAL A 341 1.09 14.55 -24.68
CA VAL A 341 0.05 14.32 -23.65
C VAL A 341 0.67 14.23 -22.25
N PRO A 342 -0.07 14.48 -21.14
CA PRO A 342 0.50 14.35 -19.80
C PRO A 342 0.80 12.89 -19.45
N GLY A 343 1.90 12.67 -18.71
CA GLY A 343 2.34 11.37 -18.20
C GLY A 343 1.55 10.89 -16.97
N ASP A 344 0.23 10.99 -16.99
CA ASP A 344 -0.67 10.71 -15.87
C ASP A 344 -1.07 9.22 -15.76
N GLY A 345 -0.26 8.31 -16.31
CA GLY A 345 -0.60 6.89 -16.52
C GLY A 345 -1.61 6.64 -17.65
N ASN A 346 -2.42 7.64 -18.04
CA ASN A 346 -3.44 7.51 -19.10
C ASN A 346 -2.93 7.94 -20.49
N CYS A 347 -1.64 8.29 -20.62
CA CYS A 347 -1.03 8.80 -21.85
C CYS A 347 -1.31 7.90 -23.07
N PHE A 348 -1.17 6.58 -22.95
CA PHE A 348 -1.48 5.64 -24.04
C PHE A 348 -2.92 5.78 -24.57
N TYR A 349 -3.93 5.66 -23.68
CA TYR A 349 -5.34 5.73 -24.08
C TYR A 349 -5.68 7.08 -24.70
N ARG A 350 -5.08 8.15 -24.18
CA ARG A 350 -5.28 9.51 -24.69
C ARG A 350 -4.68 9.68 -26.09
N SER A 351 -3.44 9.20 -26.30
CA SER A 351 -2.80 9.18 -27.61
C SER A 351 -3.54 8.32 -28.63
N PHE A 352 -4.02 7.14 -28.22
CA PHE A 352 -4.85 6.28 -29.07
C PHE A 352 -6.17 6.98 -29.44
N HIS A 353 -6.89 7.60 -28.50
CA HIS A 353 -8.14 8.30 -28.77
C HIS A 353 -7.97 9.42 -29.80
N ILE A 354 -6.91 10.22 -29.67
CA ILE A 354 -6.58 11.30 -30.60
C ILE A 354 -6.34 10.74 -32.01
N GLY A 355 -5.46 9.75 -32.15
CA GLY A 355 -5.20 9.11 -33.44
C GLY A 355 -6.43 8.45 -34.05
N TRP A 356 -7.26 7.80 -33.23
CA TRP A 356 -8.50 7.13 -33.65
C TRP A 356 -9.53 8.09 -34.24
N MET A 357 -9.86 9.18 -33.53
CA MET A 357 -10.84 10.16 -34.03
C MET A 357 -10.32 10.93 -35.25
N CYS A 358 -9.03 11.29 -35.27
CA CYS A 358 -8.41 11.92 -36.43
C CYS A 358 -8.39 10.98 -37.65
N SER A 359 -8.13 9.68 -37.46
CA SER A 359 -8.22 8.66 -38.51
C SER A 359 -9.63 8.56 -39.11
N LEU A 360 -10.66 8.50 -38.28
CA LEU A 360 -12.05 8.46 -38.74
C LEU A 360 -12.39 9.71 -39.56
N MET A 361 -12.01 10.89 -39.09
CA MET A 361 -12.27 12.15 -39.79
C MET A 361 -11.54 12.26 -41.14
N ARG A 362 -10.31 11.76 -41.23
CA ARG A 362 -9.48 11.78 -42.45
C ARG A 362 -9.79 10.65 -43.43
N SER A 363 -10.64 9.70 -43.07
CA SER A 363 -10.97 8.54 -43.90
C SER A 363 -11.72 8.86 -45.20
N GLY A 364 -12.31 10.05 -45.32
CA GLY A 364 -13.11 10.48 -46.47
C GLY A 364 -14.52 9.88 -46.55
N ASP A 365 -14.88 8.94 -45.66
CA ASP A 365 -16.21 8.31 -45.60
C ASP A 365 -17.16 9.11 -44.69
N PRO A 366 -18.24 9.74 -45.21
CA PRO A 366 -19.18 10.53 -44.41
C PRO A 366 -19.89 9.73 -43.29
N GLN A 367 -19.87 8.40 -43.36
CA GLN A 367 -20.44 7.50 -42.36
C GLN A 367 -19.38 6.84 -41.47
N ALA A 368 -18.09 7.19 -41.56
CA ALA A 368 -17.01 6.56 -40.79
C ALA A 368 -17.31 6.50 -39.28
N PHE A 369 -17.74 7.62 -38.71
CA PHE A 369 -18.11 7.72 -37.30
C PHE A 369 -19.32 6.85 -36.92
N GLU A 370 -20.38 6.80 -37.74
CA GLU A 370 -21.56 5.97 -37.44
C GLU A 370 -21.27 4.47 -37.63
N LYS A 371 -20.49 4.11 -38.65
CA LYS A 371 -20.00 2.73 -38.85
C LYS A 371 -19.16 2.27 -37.67
N GLU A 372 -18.28 3.12 -37.14
CA GLU A 372 -17.46 2.81 -35.97
C GLU A 372 -18.28 2.75 -34.68
N ALA A 373 -19.24 3.66 -34.50
CA ALA A 373 -20.19 3.62 -33.38
C ALA A 373 -20.99 2.30 -33.36
N GLN A 374 -21.45 1.84 -34.53
CA GLN A 374 -22.11 0.53 -34.67
C GLN A 374 -21.13 -0.65 -34.46
N ARG A 375 -19.85 -0.51 -34.85
CA ARG A 375 -18.83 -1.54 -34.60
C ARG A 375 -18.58 -1.72 -33.11
N ILE A 376 -18.37 -0.64 -32.34
CA ILE A 376 -18.04 -0.76 -30.92
C ILE A 376 -19.19 -1.33 -30.08
N MET A 377 -20.45 -1.07 -30.44
CA MET A 377 -21.63 -1.71 -29.81
C MET A 377 -21.73 -3.22 -30.06
N ARG A 378 -21.03 -3.76 -31.07
CA ARG A 378 -21.01 -5.19 -31.40
C ARG A 378 -19.82 -5.94 -30.79
N LEU A 379 -18.90 -5.26 -30.12
CA LEU A 379 -17.78 -5.90 -29.42
C LEU A 379 -18.29 -6.72 -28.21
N PRO A 380 -17.68 -7.86 -27.86
CA PRO A 380 -18.04 -8.65 -26.68
C PRO A 380 -18.04 -7.82 -25.38
N PHE A 381 -17.10 -6.89 -25.24
CA PHE A 381 -17.06 -5.91 -24.15
C PHE A 381 -18.41 -5.19 -23.92
N ALA A 382 -19.09 -4.75 -24.97
CA ALA A 382 -20.36 -4.04 -24.88
C ALA A 382 -21.54 -4.93 -24.42
N GLN A 383 -21.36 -6.25 -24.47
CA GLN A 383 -22.35 -7.26 -24.08
C GLN A 383 -22.02 -7.87 -22.70
N SER A 384 -20.74 -7.83 -22.29
CA SER A 384 -20.22 -8.44 -21.06
C SER A 384 -20.87 -7.99 -19.75
N SER A 385 -21.32 -6.74 -19.64
CA SER A 385 -22.04 -6.25 -18.46
C SER A 385 -22.84 -4.97 -18.75
N PRO A 386 -23.87 -4.64 -17.95
CA PRO A 386 -24.59 -3.37 -18.05
C PRO A 386 -23.68 -2.14 -17.90
N ARG A 387 -22.61 -2.24 -17.11
CA ARG A 387 -21.61 -1.18 -16.91
C ARG A 387 -20.76 -0.96 -18.17
N ASN A 388 -20.27 -2.03 -18.78
CA ASN A 388 -19.45 -1.95 -19.99
C ASN A 388 -20.29 -1.54 -21.21
N ARG A 389 -21.56 -1.96 -21.25
CA ARG A 389 -22.56 -1.45 -22.18
C ARG A 389 -22.74 0.07 -22.03
N LEU A 390 -22.98 0.57 -20.82
CA LEU A 390 -23.14 2.01 -20.56
C LEU A 390 -21.88 2.82 -20.95
N LEU A 391 -20.68 2.31 -20.67
CA LEU A 391 -19.42 2.92 -21.12
C LEU A 391 -19.32 2.95 -22.65
N THR A 392 -19.78 1.90 -23.33
CA THR A 392 -19.81 1.85 -24.80
C THR A 392 -20.84 2.82 -25.37
N GLU A 393 -22.04 2.91 -24.81
CA GLU A 393 -23.09 3.86 -25.22
C GLU A 393 -22.65 5.32 -24.99
N GLN A 394 -21.89 5.59 -23.93
CA GLN A 394 -21.24 6.89 -23.71
C GLN A 394 -20.15 7.18 -24.76
N MET A 395 -19.31 6.20 -25.12
CA MET A 395 -18.30 6.37 -26.18
C MET A 395 -18.95 6.56 -27.56
N VAL A 396 -20.00 5.79 -27.89
CA VAL A 396 -20.84 5.97 -29.09
C VAL A 396 -21.35 7.40 -29.20
N THR A 397 -21.78 7.99 -28.08
CA THR A 397 -22.24 9.38 -28.03
C THR A 397 -21.11 10.37 -28.36
N VAL A 398 -19.88 10.11 -27.89
CA VAL A 398 -18.69 10.90 -28.27
C VAL A 398 -18.34 10.73 -29.76
N ILE A 399 -18.31 9.50 -30.27
CA ILE A 399 -18.00 9.19 -31.68
C ILE A 399 -19.03 9.86 -32.61
N ARG A 400 -20.33 9.80 -32.28
CA ARG A 400 -21.39 10.50 -33.03
C ARG A 400 -21.26 12.03 -32.95
N HIS A 401 -20.82 12.59 -31.81
CA HIS A 401 -20.53 14.02 -31.71
C HIS A 401 -19.27 14.46 -32.48
N CYS A 402 -18.36 13.54 -32.81
CA CYS A 402 -17.25 13.83 -33.73
C CYS A 402 -17.74 14.02 -35.17
N GLN A 403 -18.86 13.41 -35.57
CA GLN A 403 -19.43 13.52 -36.91
C GLN A 403 -20.00 14.93 -37.21
N THR A 404 -20.31 15.74 -36.19
CA THR A 404 -20.80 17.13 -36.38
C THR A 404 -19.70 18.17 -36.55
N GLN A 405 -18.43 17.77 -36.42
CA GLN A 405 -17.27 18.67 -36.53
C GLN A 405 -16.86 18.83 -38.01
N ARG A 406 -16.56 20.05 -38.48
CA ARG A 406 -16.33 20.30 -39.92
C ARG A 406 -14.90 20.05 -40.36
N ASN A 407 -13.94 20.22 -39.46
CA ASN A 407 -12.52 20.03 -39.73
C ASN A 407 -11.76 19.55 -38.48
N VAL A 408 -10.51 19.14 -38.65
CA VAL A 408 -9.68 18.57 -37.57
C VAL A 408 -9.45 19.55 -36.42
N LYS A 409 -9.48 20.87 -36.64
CA LYS A 409 -9.39 21.86 -35.56
C LYS A 409 -10.65 21.83 -34.70
N ASP A 410 -11.84 21.85 -35.29
CA ASP A 410 -13.11 21.75 -34.55
C ASP A 410 -13.17 20.48 -33.68
N LEU A 411 -12.66 19.36 -34.22
CA LEU A 411 -12.52 18.09 -33.49
C LEU A 411 -11.58 18.20 -32.28
N TYR A 412 -10.47 18.95 -32.41
CA TYR A 412 -9.57 19.25 -31.31
C TYR A 412 -10.24 20.13 -30.25
N ASP A 413 -10.72 21.31 -30.66
CA ASP A 413 -11.32 22.33 -29.81
C ASP A 413 -12.50 21.78 -29.00
N ASN A 414 -13.42 21.08 -29.65
CA ASN A 414 -14.71 20.69 -29.07
C ASN A 414 -14.69 19.29 -28.43
N VAL A 415 -13.80 18.38 -28.85
CA VAL A 415 -13.82 16.98 -28.40
C VAL A 415 -12.50 16.52 -27.77
N LEU A 416 -11.38 16.55 -28.50
CA LEU A 416 -10.13 15.93 -28.02
C LEU A 416 -9.49 16.70 -26.86
N LEU A 417 -9.70 18.02 -26.80
CA LEU A 417 -9.32 18.88 -25.67
C LEU A 417 -10.48 19.12 -24.69
N SER A 418 -11.59 18.39 -24.79
CA SER A 418 -12.73 18.54 -23.88
C SER A 418 -12.52 17.79 -22.57
N PRO A 419 -12.61 18.46 -21.40
CA PRO A 419 -12.57 17.79 -20.10
C PRO A 419 -13.83 16.93 -19.82
N ILE A 420 -14.82 16.91 -20.72
CA ILE A 420 -16.03 16.09 -20.61
C ILE A 420 -15.93 14.84 -21.49
N HIS A 421 -15.40 14.96 -22.71
CA HIS A 421 -15.35 13.84 -23.67
C HIS A 421 -14.10 12.97 -23.49
N THR A 422 -12.91 13.57 -23.33
CA THR A 422 -11.66 12.80 -23.26
C THR A 422 -11.58 11.86 -22.04
N PRO A 423 -12.06 12.21 -20.82
CA PRO A 423 -12.14 11.26 -19.71
C PRO A 423 -13.08 10.08 -19.96
N ARG A 424 -14.18 10.26 -20.71
CA ARG A 424 -15.08 9.16 -21.11
C ARG A 424 -14.39 8.22 -22.10
N ALA A 425 -13.66 8.76 -23.06
CA ALA A 425 -12.88 7.97 -24.02
C ALA A 425 -11.74 7.19 -23.35
N ILE A 426 -11.01 7.81 -22.41
CA ILE A 426 -9.98 7.13 -21.60
C ILE A 426 -10.62 6.02 -20.74
N ALA A 427 -11.75 6.29 -20.08
CA ALA A 427 -12.46 5.28 -19.30
C ALA A 427 -12.94 4.09 -20.16
N TYR A 428 -13.52 4.36 -21.33
CA TYR A 428 -13.91 3.32 -22.28
C TYR A 428 -12.71 2.49 -22.74
N LEU A 429 -11.65 3.13 -23.24
CA LEU A 429 -10.45 2.45 -23.73
C LEU A 429 -9.75 1.65 -22.64
N ARG A 430 -9.61 2.18 -21.42
CA ARG A 430 -9.00 1.42 -20.31
C ARG A 430 -9.82 0.19 -19.93
N ASN A 431 -11.14 0.29 -19.83
CA ASN A 431 -11.98 -0.88 -19.49
C ASN A 431 -12.03 -1.91 -20.65
N LEU A 432 -11.99 -1.46 -21.91
CA LEU A 432 -11.86 -2.35 -23.07
C LEU A 432 -10.51 -3.07 -23.10
N ALA A 433 -9.41 -2.35 -22.84
CA ALA A 433 -8.07 -2.93 -22.77
C ALA A 433 -8.01 -4.03 -21.71
N LEU A 434 -8.48 -3.73 -20.50
CA LEU A 434 -8.54 -4.66 -19.38
C LEU A 434 -9.39 -5.89 -19.71
N TYR A 435 -10.60 -5.72 -20.26
CA TYR A 435 -11.46 -6.83 -20.67
C TYR A 435 -10.80 -7.76 -21.70
N THR A 436 -10.18 -7.20 -22.75
CA THR A 436 -9.53 -8.00 -23.79
C THR A 436 -8.24 -8.67 -23.28
N LEU A 437 -7.52 -8.02 -22.37
CA LEU A 437 -6.38 -8.58 -21.63
C LEU A 437 -6.81 -9.72 -20.70
N ASP A 438 -7.94 -9.57 -20.02
CA ASP A 438 -8.53 -10.57 -19.14
C ASP A 438 -8.94 -11.84 -19.91
N GLU A 439 -9.66 -11.70 -21.03
CA GLU A 439 -9.97 -12.80 -21.95
C GLU A 439 -8.70 -13.46 -22.52
N ALA A 440 -7.70 -12.66 -22.91
CA ALA A 440 -6.44 -13.14 -23.45
C ALA A 440 -5.61 -13.91 -22.40
N ARG A 441 -5.60 -13.47 -21.13
CA ARG A 441 -4.91 -14.18 -20.03
C ARG A 441 -5.57 -15.54 -19.77
N LEU A 442 -6.89 -15.58 -19.62
CA LEU A 442 -7.63 -16.84 -19.38
C LEU A 442 -7.47 -17.86 -20.51
N THR A 443 -7.47 -17.41 -21.78
CA THR A 443 -7.33 -18.29 -22.95
C THR A 443 -5.89 -18.74 -23.21
N ASN A 444 -4.90 -17.83 -23.16
CA ASN A 444 -3.52 -18.15 -23.57
C ASN A 444 -2.67 -18.76 -22.45
N MET A 445 -3.01 -18.55 -21.17
CA MET A 445 -2.21 -19.05 -20.05
C MET A 445 -2.57 -20.48 -19.61
N GLY A 446 -3.55 -21.13 -20.24
CA GLY A 446 -3.88 -22.53 -19.97
C GLY A 446 -4.61 -22.78 -18.64
N GLY A 447 -5.27 -21.78 -18.07
CA GLY A 447 -6.16 -21.93 -16.92
C GLY A 447 -6.00 -20.87 -15.83
N GLU A 448 -7.04 -20.73 -15.00
CA GLU A 448 -7.15 -19.73 -13.94
C GLU A 448 -5.99 -19.74 -12.94
N GLN A 449 -5.43 -20.91 -12.63
CA GLN A 449 -4.32 -21.03 -11.67
C GLN A 449 -3.08 -20.27 -12.14
N ASN A 450 -2.80 -20.25 -13.45
CA ASN A 450 -1.66 -19.53 -14.02
C ASN A 450 -1.92 -18.01 -14.07
N VAL A 451 -3.19 -17.60 -14.31
CA VAL A 451 -3.60 -16.19 -14.26
C VAL A 451 -3.53 -15.66 -12.82
N ARG A 452 -4.02 -16.44 -11.85
CA ARG A 452 -3.93 -16.17 -10.40
C ARG A 452 -2.47 -16.05 -9.96
N ALA A 453 -1.61 -16.99 -10.37
CA ALA A 453 -0.18 -16.96 -10.05
C ALA A 453 0.53 -15.72 -10.64
N LEU A 454 0.20 -15.30 -11.87
CA LEU A 454 0.73 -14.07 -12.46
C LEU A 454 0.27 -12.83 -11.69
N ILE A 455 -1.03 -12.69 -11.42
CA ILE A 455 -1.59 -11.52 -10.73
C ILE A 455 -1.04 -11.40 -9.31
N LEU A 456 -1.05 -12.50 -8.55
CA LEU A 456 -0.46 -12.52 -7.21
C LEU A 456 1.05 -12.25 -7.25
N GLY A 457 1.77 -12.76 -8.24
CA GLY A 457 3.18 -12.42 -8.47
C GLY A 457 3.39 -10.92 -8.67
N GLN A 458 2.68 -10.30 -9.62
CA GLN A 458 2.75 -8.86 -9.89
C GLN A 458 2.38 -8.02 -8.64
N MET A 459 1.38 -8.45 -7.86
CA MET A 459 0.98 -7.76 -6.62
C MET A 459 1.99 -7.93 -5.49
N ILE A 460 2.58 -9.11 -5.32
CA ILE A 460 3.63 -9.38 -4.33
C ILE A 460 4.90 -8.60 -4.67
N ASP A 461 5.32 -8.57 -5.94
CA ASP A 461 6.51 -7.83 -6.37
C ASP A 461 6.34 -6.30 -6.24
N ALA A 462 5.11 -5.78 -6.19
CA ALA A 462 4.77 -4.38 -6.01
C ALA A 462 3.86 -4.12 -4.77
N PRO A 463 4.43 -4.06 -3.54
CA PRO A 463 3.67 -3.84 -2.30
C PRO A 463 2.74 -2.63 -2.27
N GLU A 464 3.03 -1.58 -3.04
CA GLU A 464 2.16 -0.42 -3.22
C GLU A 464 0.81 -0.82 -3.84
N MET A 465 0.80 -1.80 -4.75
CA MET A 465 -0.42 -2.35 -5.36
C MET A 465 -1.21 -3.20 -4.37
N LEU A 466 -0.56 -3.98 -3.51
CA LEU A 466 -1.24 -4.68 -2.39
C LEU A 466 -1.85 -3.68 -1.40
N ALA A 467 -1.15 -2.59 -1.08
CA ALA A 467 -1.63 -1.57 -0.15
C ALA A 467 -2.84 -0.83 -0.71
N GLU A 468 -2.80 -0.45 -1.99
CA GLU A 468 -3.95 0.14 -2.68
C GLU A 468 -5.08 -0.88 -2.90
N ALA A 469 -4.80 -2.18 -3.05
CA ALA A 469 -5.85 -3.22 -3.18
C ALA A 469 -6.61 -3.43 -1.87
N LEU A 470 -5.90 -3.57 -0.75
CA LEU A 470 -6.50 -3.64 0.58
C LEU A 470 -7.33 -2.37 0.86
N LYS A 471 -6.74 -1.20 0.60
CA LYS A 471 -7.43 0.10 0.67
C LYS A 471 -8.65 0.18 -0.25
N LYS A 472 -8.61 -0.47 -1.43
CA LYS A 472 -9.75 -0.47 -2.36
C LYS A 472 -10.90 -1.33 -1.84
N ILE A 473 -10.62 -2.52 -1.33
CA ILE A 473 -11.62 -3.40 -0.68
C ILE A 473 -12.27 -2.64 0.50
N ILE A 474 -11.49 -1.96 1.34
CA ILE A 474 -11.98 -1.10 2.43
C ILE A 474 -12.92 0.04 1.94
N GLN A 475 -12.72 0.54 0.72
CA GLN A 475 -13.58 1.56 0.12
C GLN A 475 -14.88 0.99 -0.48
N THR A 476 -14.81 -0.13 -1.22
CA THR A 476 -15.95 -0.63 -2.00
C THR A 476 -16.75 -1.74 -1.32
N GLU A 477 -16.12 -2.52 -0.45
CA GLU A 477 -16.69 -3.75 0.13
C GLU A 477 -16.37 -3.81 1.64
N PRO A 478 -16.92 -2.87 2.46
CA PRO A 478 -16.60 -2.77 3.89
C PRO A 478 -17.06 -3.97 4.74
N SER A 479 -17.92 -4.82 4.19
CA SER A 479 -18.39 -6.10 4.74
C SER A 479 -17.77 -7.33 4.04
N SER A 480 -16.70 -7.14 3.27
CA SER A 480 -15.96 -8.24 2.62
C SER A 480 -15.43 -9.24 3.66
N PRO A 481 -15.54 -10.57 3.44
CA PRO A 481 -14.98 -11.59 4.33
C PRO A 481 -13.50 -11.35 4.66
N ILE A 482 -12.72 -10.86 3.69
CA ILE A 482 -11.29 -10.52 3.82
C ILE A 482 -11.04 -9.53 4.95
N LEU A 483 -11.89 -8.50 5.08
CA LEU A 483 -11.75 -7.52 6.15
C LEU A 483 -12.13 -8.12 7.50
N HIS A 484 -13.09 -9.05 7.53
CA HIS A 484 -13.40 -9.81 8.75
C HIS A 484 -12.27 -10.78 9.14
N HIS A 485 -11.66 -11.49 8.19
CA HIS A 485 -10.52 -12.39 8.43
C HIS A 485 -9.29 -11.63 8.95
N ILE A 486 -8.98 -10.45 8.39
CA ILE A 486 -7.87 -9.60 8.90
C ILE A 486 -8.22 -8.96 10.26
N PHE A 487 -9.50 -8.65 10.52
CA PHE A 487 -9.97 -8.09 11.80
C PHE A 487 -10.01 -9.11 12.95
N ARG A 488 -10.42 -10.36 12.66
CA ARG A 488 -10.66 -11.42 13.66
C ARG A 488 -9.54 -12.45 13.75
N GLY A 489 -8.89 -12.77 12.63
CA GLY A 489 -7.91 -13.85 12.50
C GLY A 489 -8.51 -15.24 12.69
N ASP A 490 -9.79 -15.43 12.36
CA ASP A 490 -10.54 -16.67 12.49
C ASP A 490 -10.20 -17.72 11.39
N VAL A 491 -9.68 -17.28 10.24
CA VAL A 491 -9.09 -18.16 9.21
C VAL A 491 -7.61 -18.39 9.49
N LEU A 492 -7.15 -19.65 9.37
CA LEU A 492 -5.75 -20.04 9.46
C LEU A 492 -5.15 -20.18 8.03
N PRO A 493 -4.37 -19.21 7.53
CA PRO A 493 -3.83 -19.26 6.17
C PRO A 493 -2.65 -20.23 6.01
N ILE A 494 -2.10 -20.75 7.11
CA ILE A 494 -0.90 -21.59 7.13
C ILE A 494 -1.26 -23.07 6.89
N THR A 495 -0.98 -23.53 5.67
CA THR A 495 -1.30 -24.89 5.16
C THR A 495 -0.05 -25.77 4.99
N GLY A 496 0.84 -25.76 5.97
CA GLY A 496 2.02 -26.63 6.00
C GLY A 496 2.32 -27.14 7.41
N ALA A 497 2.50 -28.45 7.55
CA ALA A 497 2.66 -29.13 8.84
C ALA A 497 3.79 -28.54 9.71
N ALA A 498 4.94 -28.21 9.12
CA ALA A 498 6.07 -27.60 9.84
C ALA A 498 5.73 -26.21 10.41
N SER A 499 5.04 -25.36 9.63
CA SER A 499 4.64 -24.01 10.06
C SER A 499 3.48 -24.04 11.07
N GLN A 500 2.61 -25.04 11.01
CA GLN A 500 1.60 -25.30 12.04
C GLN A 500 2.27 -25.79 13.34
N LEU A 501 3.30 -26.64 13.26
CA LEU A 501 4.09 -27.05 14.43
C LEU A 501 4.81 -25.86 15.07
N GLU A 502 5.38 -24.95 14.28
CA GLU A 502 5.95 -23.71 14.80
C GLU A 502 4.91 -22.89 15.58
N LEU A 503 3.67 -22.80 15.10
CA LEU A 503 2.59 -22.10 15.82
C LEU A 503 2.21 -22.80 17.13
N VAL A 504 2.17 -24.14 17.16
CA VAL A 504 1.99 -24.91 18.42
C VAL A 504 3.13 -24.64 19.40
N LEU A 505 4.38 -24.66 18.93
CA LEU A 505 5.56 -24.44 19.78
C LEU A 505 5.67 -22.97 20.25
N GLU A 506 5.24 -22.00 19.44
CA GLU A 506 5.16 -20.57 19.77
C GLU A 506 4.11 -20.28 20.86
N PHE A 507 2.99 -21.00 20.84
CA PHE A 507 1.88 -20.85 21.80
C PHE A 507 1.86 -21.92 22.91
N LEU A 508 2.91 -22.74 23.01
CA LEU A 508 2.99 -23.89 23.92
C LEU A 508 2.63 -23.56 25.38
N SER A 509 3.04 -22.38 25.87
CA SER A 509 2.73 -21.93 27.24
C SER A 509 1.26 -21.53 27.48
N GLN A 510 0.44 -21.42 26.43
CA GLN A 510 -1.02 -21.33 26.53
C GLN A 510 -1.71 -22.67 26.30
N ILE A 511 -1.18 -23.47 25.37
CA ILE A 511 -1.76 -24.76 24.95
C ILE A 511 -1.64 -25.80 26.07
N LEU A 512 -0.51 -25.83 26.81
CA LEU A 512 -0.33 -26.71 27.96
C LEU A 512 -1.26 -26.35 29.12
N LEU A 513 -2.03 -27.33 29.59
CA LEU A 513 -2.87 -27.22 30.78
C LEU A 513 -2.36 -28.12 31.91
N SER A 514 -2.62 -27.71 33.15
CA SER A 514 -2.41 -28.55 34.33
C SER A 514 -3.63 -29.43 34.59
N ASN A 515 -3.43 -30.59 35.20
CA ASN A 515 -4.52 -31.52 35.55
C ASN A 515 -5.62 -30.82 36.39
N GLN A 516 -5.24 -29.85 37.23
CA GLN A 516 -6.17 -29.02 37.99
C GLN A 516 -7.04 -28.10 37.09
N LYS A 517 -6.48 -27.52 36.01
CA LYS A 517 -7.26 -26.76 35.01
C LYS A 517 -8.20 -27.69 34.23
N ILE A 518 -7.74 -28.89 33.86
CA ILE A 518 -8.56 -29.87 33.14
C ILE A 518 -9.77 -30.29 34.00
N GLN A 519 -9.56 -30.57 35.29
CA GLN A 519 -10.61 -30.87 36.26
C GLN A 519 -11.61 -29.71 36.51
N GLN A 520 -11.29 -28.49 36.06
CA GLN A 520 -12.19 -27.32 36.14
C GLN A 520 -13.04 -27.12 34.87
N LEU A 521 -12.83 -27.92 33.81
CA LEU A 521 -13.66 -27.89 32.61
C LEU A 521 -14.98 -28.67 32.82
N PRO A 522 -16.04 -28.41 32.03
CA PRO A 522 -17.24 -29.25 32.00
C PRO A 522 -16.89 -30.70 31.65
N GLN A 523 -17.56 -31.69 32.25
CA GLN A 523 -17.20 -33.13 32.15
C GLN A 523 -16.97 -33.62 30.72
N GLU A 524 -17.82 -33.22 29.76
CA GLU A 524 -17.69 -33.53 28.33
C GLU A 524 -16.30 -33.13 27.79
N LYS A 525 -15.83 -31.93 28.15
CA LYS A 525 -14.53 -31.38 27.71
C LYS A 525 -13.34 -31.87 28.52
N GLN A 526 -13.54 -32.57 29.64
CA GLN A 526 -12.44 -33.14 30.43
C GLN A 526 -11.77 -34.29 29.67
N GLN A 527 -12.56 -35.11 28.97
CA GLN A 527 -12.04 -36.23 28.18
C GLN A 527 -11.37 -35.74 26.89
N GLU A 528 -12.04 -34.86 26.13
CA GLU A 528 -11.50 -34.14 24.96
C GLU A 528 -10.09 -33.58 25.23
N GLU A 529 -9.98 -32.74 26.28
CA GLU A 529 -8.74 -32.05 26.60
C GLU A 529 -7.70 -33.00 27.20
N SER A 530 -8.09 -34.00 28.01
CA SER A 530 -7.13 -34.98 28.54
C SER A 530 -6.52 -35.85 27.43
N LEU A 531 -7.28 -36.18 26.38
CA LEU A 531 -6.77 -36.87 25.20
C LEU A 531 -5.77 -35.98 24.46
N PHE A 532 -6.18 -34.78 24.05
CA PHE A 532 -5.32 -33.82 23.34
C PHE A 532 -4.02 -33.49 24.09
N GLN A 533 -4.10 -33.31 25.42
CA GLN A 533 -2.93 -33.04 26.25
C GLN A 533 -1.98 -34.24 26.35
N THR A 534 -2.44 -35.46 26.10
CA THR A 534 -1.60 -36.67 26.02
C THR A 534 -0.90 -36.73 24.67
N THR A 535 -1.62 -36.55 23.56
CA THR A 535 -1.04 -36.56 22.20
C THR A 535 -0.06 -35.40 21.98
N LEU A 536 -0.27 -34.26 22.65
CA LEU A 536 0.69 -33.16 22.69
C LEU A 536 2.04 -33.56 23.33
N ASP A 537 2.03 -34.39 24.36
CA ASP A 537 3.28 -34.86 24.98
C ASP A 537 4.05 -35.83 24.05
N GLU A 538 3.34 -36.68 23.30
CA GLU A 538 3.91 -37.52 22.24
C GLU A 538 4.57 -36.68 21.13
N LEU A 539 3.92 -35.58 20.71
CA LEU A 539 4.49 -34.61 19.78
C LEU A 539 5.76 -33.95 20.34
N LEU A 540 5.75 -33.49 21.59
CA LEU A 540 6.91 -32.86 22.22
C LEU A 540 8.10 -33.82 22.37
N ASN A 541 7.84 -35.10 22.66
CA ASN A 541 8.85 -36.17 22.65
C ASN A 541 9.42 -36.39 21.24
N THR A 542 8.56 -36.40 20.21
CA THR A 542 8.96 -36.54 18.80
C THR A 542 9.82 -35.36 18.33
N VAL A 543 9.47 -34.13 18.71
CA VAL A 543 10.28 -32.92 18.48
C VAL A 543 11.63 -33.02 19.20
N SER A 544 11.66 -33.49 20.46
CA SER A 544 12.92 -33.67 21.20
C SER A 544 13.86 -34.69 20.53
N ALA A 545 13.33 -35.84 20.11
CA ALA A 545 14.11 -36.85 19.39
C ALA A 545 14.65 -36.30 18.06
N THR A 546 13.82 -35.55 17.32
CA THR A 546 14.19 -34.88 16.07
C THR A 546 15.33 -33.86 16.27
N LEU A 547 15.22 -32.99 17.27
CA LEU A 547 16.27 -32.01 17.59
C LEU A 547 17.57 -32.70 18.02
N THR A 548 17.46 -33.75 18.85
CA THR A 548 18.62 -34.54 19.30
C THR A 548 19.35 -35.19 18.12
N ALA A 549 18.62 -35.75 17.15
CA ALA A 549 19.17 -36.34 15.92
C ALA A 549 19.81 -35.31 14.96
N GLY A 550 19.50 -34.02 15.12
CA GLY A 550 20.13 -32.91 14.39
C GLY A 550 21.23 -32.20 15.18
N ASP A 551 21.91 -32.88 16.11
CA ASP A 551 22.92 -32.33 17.01
C ASP A 551 22.45 -31.05 17.75
N LEU A 552 21.24 -31.09 18.33
CA LEU A 552 20.71 -30.09 19.26
C LEU A 552 20.35 -30.78 20.58
N THR A 553 21.39 -31.17 21.32
CA THR A 553 21.33 -31.92 22.58
C THR A 553 21.09 -31.02 23.80
N GLU A 554 20.78 -31.64 24.95
CA GLU A 554 20.76 -30.96 26.26
C GLU A 554 22.05 -30.19 26.54
N GLU A 555 23.22 -30.84 26.39
CA GLU A 555 24.53 -30.24 26.70
C GLU A 555 24.86 -29.04 25.80
N SER A 556 24.66 -29.17 24.48
CA SER A 556 24.91 -28.09 23.52
C SER A 556 23.96 -26.91 23.74
N THR A 557 22.69 -27.18 24.05
CA THR A 557 21.70 -26.14 24.37
C THR A 557 22.00 -25.46 25.71
N ALA A 558 22.41 -26.21 26.73
CA ALA A 558 22.82 -25.66 28.03
C ALA A 558 24.05 -24.75 27.89
N SER A 559 25.05 -25.15 27.10
CA SER A 559 26.22 -24.32 26.78
C SER A 559 25.80 -23.00 26.14
N ILE A 560 24.95 -23.04 25.10
CA ILE A 560 24.38 -21.84 24.46
C ILE A 560 23.70 -20.95 25.50
N LEU A 561 22.79 -21.48 26.31
CA LEU A 561 22.04 -20.72 27.32
C LEU A 561 22.96 -20.00 28.33
N THR A 562 24.04 -20.64 28.77
CA THR A 562 25.01 -19.99 29.69
C THR A 562 25.78 -18.84 29.04
N SER A 563 25.92 -18.82 27.71
CA SER A 563 26.60 -17.75 26.96
C SER A 563 25.71 -16.55 26.62
N LEU A 564 24.39 -16.63 26.81
CA LEU A 564 23.45 -15.57 26.42
C LEU A 564 23.53 -14.33 27.34
N PRO A 565 23.23 -13.12 26.82
CA PRO A 565 23.09 -11.91 27.64
C PRO A 565 22.04 -12.03 28.76
N GLN A 566 22.23 -11.26 29.84
CA GLN A 566 21.39 -11.29 31.05
C GLN A 566 19.93 -10.86 30.79
N GLU A 567 19.71 -10.03 29.77
CA GLU A 567 18.40 -9.70 29.23
C GLU A 567 17.67 -10.99 28.79
N ILE A 568 18.27 -11.73 27.86
CA ILE A 568 17.68 -12.94 27.27
C ILE A 568 17.55 -14.05 28.32
N GLN A 569 18.55 -14.24 29.19
CA GLN A 569 18.49 -15.21 30.29
C GLN A 569 17.32 -14.91 31.25
N GLY A 570 17.05 -13.65 31.57
CA GLY A 570 15.93 -13.24 32.42
C GLY A 570 14.57 -13.60 31.83
N HIS A 571 14.37 -13.37 30.53
CA HIS A 571 13.16 -13.78 29.82
C HIS A 571 13.02 -15.31 29.72
N TYR A 572 14.12 -16.01 29.39
CA TYR A 572 14.14 -17.47 29.29
C TYR A 572 13.78 -18.16 30.62
N GLN A 573 14.32 -17.68 31.74
CA GLN A 573 13.97 -18.18 33.07
C GLN A 573 12.48 -17.97 33.39
N LYS A 574 11.93 -16.77 33.10
CA LYS A 574 10.51 -16.45 33.31
C LYS A 574 9.58 -17.32 32.45
N PHE A 575 9.95 -17.57 31.18
CA PHE A 575 9.24 -18.48 30.29
C PHE A 575 9.27 -19.94 30.78
N THR A 576 10.46 -20.44 31.13
CA THR A 576 10.67 -21.79 31.68
C THR A 576 9.87 -22.01 32.97
N GLN A 577 9.82 -21.02 33.86
CA GLN A 577 8.98 -21.07 35.06
C GLN A 577 7.48 -21.15 34.74
N SER A 578 7.02 -20.51 33.65
CA SER A 578 5.62 -20.59 33.21
C SER A 578 5.26 -22.00 32.73
N LEU A 579 6.12 -22.64 31.93
CA LEU A 579 5.92 -24.03 31.49
C LEU A 579 5.90 -25.02 32.66
N ARG A 580 6.85 -24.90 33.60
CA ARG A 580 6.91 -25.75 34.81
C ARG A 580 5.69 -25.59 35.74
N ARG A 581 4.98 -24.46 35.69
CA ARG A 581 3.70 -24.25 36.40
C ARG A 581 2.51 -24.86 35.68
N ALA A 582 2.55 -24.98 34.35
CA ALA A 582 1.53 -25.68 33.57
C ALA A 582 1.65 -27.20 33.72
N ARG A 583 2.87 -27.74 33.71
CA ARG A 583 3.16 -29.17 33.88
C ARG A 583 4.03 -29.45 35.13
N PRO A 584 3.47 -29.39 36.36
CA PRO A 584 4.21 -29.72 37.57
C PRO A 584 4.56 -31.21 37.61
N GLY A 585 5.86 -31.53 37.66
CA GLY A 585 6.38 -32.90 37.77
C GLY A 585 6.81 -33.57 36.47
N GLN A 586 6.52 -32.97 35.31
CA GLN A 586 6.91 -33.48 33.99
C GLN A 586 8.13 -32.70 33.46
N HIS A 587 9.15 -33.39 32.96
CA HIS A 587 10.36 -32.76 32.45
C HIS A 587 10.27 -32.53 30.93
N LEU A 588 10.10 -31.27 30.52
CA LEU A 588 10.24 -30.88 29.12
C LEU A 588 11.74 -30.68 28.78
N PRO A 589 12.26 -31.27 27.70
CA PRO A 589 13.67 -31.14 27.30
C PRO A 589 14.10 -29.71 26.99
N THR A 590 15.33 -29.35 27.33
CA THR A 590 15.89 -28.00 27.16
C THR A 590 15.91 -27.53 25.70
N PRO A 591 16.27 -28.36 24.69
CA PRO A 591 16.19 -27.96 23.27
C PRO A 591 14.78 -27.54 22.85
N VAL A 592 13.75 -28.25 23.34
CA VAL A 592 12.34 -27.95 23.05
C VAL A 592 11.91 -26.65 23.75
N ILE A 593 12.26 -26.47 25.03
CA ILE A 593 11.98 -25.23 25.77
C ILE A 593 12.65 -24.02 25.10
N PHE A 594 13.90 -24.15 24.65
CA PHE A 594 14.63 -23.05 24.00
C PHE A 594 14.12 -22.74 22.59
N LEU A 595 13.73 -23.76 21.81
CA LEU A 595 13.04 -23.56 20.53
C LEU A 595 11.70 -22.83 20.71
N SER A 596 10.83 -23.31 21.60
CA SER A 596 9.57 -22.63 21.93
C SER A 596 9.80 -21.21 22.43
N PHE A 597 10.81 -20.99 23.28
CA PHE A 597 11.18 -19.64 23.73
C PHE A 597 11.53 -18.72 22.55
N LEU A 598 12.39 -19.16 21.62
CA LEU A 598 12.79 -18.32 20.48
C LEU A 598 11.64 -18.08 19.49
N LEU A 599 10.71 -19.03 19.34
CA LEU A 599 9.49 -18.85 18.55
C LEU A 599 8.52 -17.84 19.21
N SER A 600 8.32 -17.91 20.54
CA SER A 600 7.50 -16.94 21.28
C SER A 600 8.12 -15.55 21.41
N HIS A 601 9.45 -15.42 21.22
CA HIS A 601 10.22 -14.18 21.41
C HIS A 601 11.16 -13.92 20.21
N PRO A 602 10.64 -13.74 18.97
CA PRO A 602 11.48 -13.62 17.77
C PRO A 602 12.48 -12.45 17.82
N SER A 603 12.20 -11.40 18.60
CA SER A 603 13.15 -10.31 18.86
C SER A 603 14.48 -10.76 19.48
N CYS A 604 14.51 -11.89 20.21
CA CYS A 604 15.75 -12.51 20.70
C CYS A 604 16.62 -13.04 19.56
N ALA A 605 16.03 -13.66 18.54
CA ALA A 605 16.75 -14.18 17.38
C ALA A 605 17.23 -13.04 16.47
N THR A 606 16.33 -12.12 16.10
CA THR A 606 16.63 -10.96 15.24
C THR A 606 17.78 -10.08 15.77
N ASN A 607 17.95 -9.99 17.09
CA ASN A 607 18.99 -9.15 17.71
C ASN A 607 20.25 -9.91 18.19
N HIS A 608 20.26 -11.25 18.21
CA HIS A 608 21.38 -12.04 18.75
C HIS A 608 21.71 -13.26 17.87
N ALA A 609 22.88 -13.25 17.22
CA ALA A 609 23.28 -14.24 16.22
C ALA A 609 23.14 -15.69 16.68
N VAL A 610 23.68 -16.05 17.87
CA VAL A 610 23.62 -17.42 18.40
C VAL A 610 22.17 -17.93 18.57
N CYS A 611 21.22 -17.03 18.83
CA CYS A 611 19.79 -17.36 18.91
C CYS A 611 19.20 -17.59 17.50
N GLN A 612 19.58 -16.78 16.52
CA GLN A 612 19.20 -16.98 15.12
C GLN A 612 19.80 -18.28 14.55
N ASP A 613 21.06 -18.61 14.87
CA ASP A 613 21.75 -19.80 14.40
C ASP A 613 21.07 -21.08 14.95
N PHE A 614 20.80 -21.12 16.26
CA PHE A 614 20.03 -22.22 16.88
C PHE A 614 18.63 -22.33 16.26
N LEU A 615 17.89 -21.23 16.15
CA LEU A 615 16.53 -21.24 15.60
C LEU A 615 16.50 -21.71 14.13
N THR A 616 17.46 -21.25 13.33
CA THR A 616 17.59 -21.66 11.92
C THR A 616 17.91 -23.14 11.82
N LYS A 617 18.87 -23.65 12.59
CA LYS A 617 19.21 -25.08 12.63
C LYS A 617 18.01 -25.92 13.07
N ALA A 618 17.34 -25.55 14.17
CA ALA A 618 16.19 -26.27 14.70
C ALA A 618 15.00 -26.34 13.71
N LYS A 619 14.68 -25.21 13.05
CA LYS A 619 13.68 -25.15 11.97
C LYS A 619 14.05 -26.06 10.80
N THR A 620 15.31 -26.03 10.34
CA THR A 620 15.77 -26.90 9.25
C THR A 620 15.67 -28.38 9.61
N THR A 621 16.08 -28.78 10.83
CA THR A 621 15.96 -30.17 11.31
C THR A 621 14.51 -30.65 11.35
N LEU A 622 13.59 -29.84 11.87
CA LEU A 622 12.16 -30.19 11.94
C LEU A 622 11.51 -30.26 10.56
N ALA A 623 11.80 -29.29 9.68
CA ALA A 623 11.34 -29.29 8.30
C ALA A 623 11.85 -30.50 7.52
N GLY A 624 13.07 -30.98 7.80
CA GLY A 624 13.64 -32.17 7.16
C GLY A 624 12.95 -33.49 7.49
N ILE A 625 12.15 -33.56 8.57
CA ILE A 625 11.43 -34.78 8.99
C ILE A 625 9.90 -34.66 8.79
N ILE A 626 9.33 -33.47 8.98
CA ILE A 626 7.87 -33.24 8.94
C ILE A 626 7.43 -32.57 7.62
N GLY A 627 8.37 -32.01 6.85
CA GLY A 627 8.13 -31.25 5.62
C GLY A 627 7.74 -32.11 4.43
N ASN A 628 6.44 -32.12 4.14
CA ASN A 628 5.78 -32.30 2.83
C ASN A 628 4.25 -32.37 2.99
N ASN A 629 3.77 -32.62 4.22
CA ASN A 629 2.35 -32.71 4.56
C ASN A 629 1.68 -31.32 4.69
N LEU A 630 0.44 -31.21 4.22
CA LEU A 630 -0.36 -29.98 4.22
C LEU A 630 -0.95 -29.62 5.59
N ALA A 631 -1.18 -30.61 6.46
CA ALA A 631 -1.60 -30.40 7.84
C ALA A 631 -0.74 -31.19 8.84
N LEU A 632 -0.59 -30.63 10.04
CA LEU A 632 0.11 -31.27 11.16
C LEU A 632 -0.66 -32.49 11.67
N ALA A 633 -2.00 -32.46 11.64
CA ALA A 633 -2.82 -33.62 11.98
C ALA A 633 -2.50 -34.82 11.09
N ASP A 634 -2.50 -34.63 9.75
CA ASP A 634 -2.15 -35.68 8.78
C ASP A 634 -0.73 -36.22 9.00
N ALA A 635 0.23 -35.31 9.23
CA ALA A 635 1.65 -35.62 9.45
C ALA A 635 1.91 -36.46 10.71
N LEU A 636 1.05 -36.32 11.73
CA LEU A 636 1.09 -37.07 12.99
C LEU A 636 0.07 -38.21 13.03
N HIS A 637 -0.71 -38.39 11.96
CA HIS A 637 -1.83 -39.33 11.84
C HIS A 637 -2.93 -39.14 12.90
N TRP A 638 -3.13 -37.91 13.39
CA TRP A 638 -4.22 -37.57 14.30
C TRP A 638 -5.55 -37.50 13.53
N GLN A 639 -6.59 -38.16 14.05
CA GLN A 639 -7.91 -38.24 13.41
C GLN A 639 -9.02 -38.00 14.44
N GLY A 640 -10.18 -37.53 13.96
CA GLY A 640 -11.33 -37.19 14.80
C GLY A 640 -11.05 -36.06 15.78
N GLU A 641 -11.63 -36.15 16.97
CA GLU A 641 -11.67 -35.08 18.00
C GLU A 641 -10.29 -34.45 18.29
N ALA A 642 -9.21 -35.24 18.33
CA ALA A 642 -7.86 -34.72 18.58
C ALA A 642 -7.35 -33.78 17.47
N ALA A 643 -7.73 -34.02 16.21
CA ALA A 643 -7.40 -33.16 15.08
C ALA A 643 -8.28 -31.89 15.07
N ASP A 644 -9.56 -32.01 15.39
CA ASP A 644 -10.48 -30.87 15.49
C ASP A 644 -10.07 -29.91 16.63
N ILE A 645 -9.67 -30.46 17.79
CA ILE A 645 -9.11 -29.68 18.90
C ILE A 645 -7.80 -29.00 18.48
N LEU A 646 -6.89 -29.70 17.80
CA LEU A 646 -5.65 -29.09 17.27
C LEU A 646 -5.97 -27.91 16.34
N ASN A 647 -6.88 -28.08 15.39
CA ASN A 647 -7.29 -27.04 14.44
C ASN A 647 -7.87 -25.80 15.16
N ALA A 648 -8.75 -26.01 16.15
CA ALA A 648 -9.30 -24.93 16.96
C ALA A 648 -8.22 -24.18 17.78
N LYS A 649 -7.22 -24.90 18.32
CA LYS A 649 -6.10 -24.31 19.06
C LYS A 649 -5.17 -23.53 18.13
N LEU A 650 -4.94 -24.02 16.90
CA LEU A 650 -4.17 -23.33 15.86
C LEU A 650 -4.86 -22.03 15.42
N GLN A 651 -6.17 -22.07 15.12
CA GLN A 651 -6.97 -20.88 14.78
C GLN A 651 -6.95 -19.84 15.90
N ALA A 652 -7.20 -20.24 17.16
CA ALA A 652 -7.16 -19.32 18.31
C ALA A 652 -5.75 -18.71 18.54
N SER A 653 -4.69 -19.50 18.32
CA SER A 653 -3.30 -19.02 18.39
C SER A 653 -3.00 -18.04 17.25
N TRP A 654 -3.46 -18.33 16.04
CA TRP A 654 -3.31 -17.45 14.86
C TRP A 654 -4.02 -16.11 15.07
N ALA A 655 -5.27 -16.11 15.52
CA ALA A 655 -6.03 -14.90 15.85
C ALA A 655 -5.26 -13.99 16.83
N GLN A 656 -4.73 -14.57 17.91
CA GLN A 656 -3.95 -13.83 18.89
C GLN A 656 -2.58 -13.36 18.35
N LYS A 657 -1.94 -14.15 17.49
CA LYS A 657 -0.68 -13.78 16.82
C LYS A 657 -0.88 -12.60 15.87
N GLN A 658 -1.87 -12.68 14.98
CA GLN A 658 -2.24 -11.62 14.04
C GLN A 658 -2.63 -10.33 14.78
N ALA A 659 -3.43 -10.41 15.85
CA ALA A 659 -3.77 -9.26 16.69
C ALA A 659 -2.57 -8.67 17.44
N GLY A 660 -1.62 -9.50 17.89
CA GLY A 660 -0.34 -9.04 18.45
C GLY A 660 0.51 -8.29 17.41
N SER A 661 0.60 -8.82 16.20
CA SER A 661 1.31 -8.21 15.07
C SER A 661 0.72 -6.87 14.63
N LEU A 662 -0.60 -6.74 14.61
CA LEU A 662 -1.28 -5.44 14.38
C LEU A 662 -0.88 -4.39 15.44
N ILE A 663 -0.66 -4.80 16.70
CA ILE A 663 -0.18 -3.93 17.78
C ILE A 663 1.32 -3.59 17.61
N GLU A 664 2.18 -4.56 17.29
CA GLU A 664 3.62 -4.30 17.09
C GLU A 664 3.88 -3.41 15.85
N VAL A 665 3.13 -3.60 14.74
CA VAL A 665 3.15 -2.67 13.59
C VAL A 665 2.70 -1.27 14.01
N ALA A 666 1.58 -1.15 14.73
CA ALA A 666 1.06 0.15 15.18
C ALA A 666 2.01 0.89 16.13
N LEU A 667 2.79 0.20 16.95
CA LEU A 667 3.83 0.79 17.80
C LEU A 667 5.00 1.37 16.98
N SER A 668 5.32 0.77 15.83
CA SER A 668 6.43 1.18 14.95
C SER A 668 6.12 2.37 14.01
N LEU A 669 4.86 2.85 13.98
CA LEU A 669 4.46 3.96 13.12
C LEU A 669 5.21 5.26 13.47
N CYS A 670 6.00 5.78 12.54
CA CYS A 670 6.53 7.14 12.59
C CYS A 670 5.37 8.15 12.75
N ASP A 671 5.54 9.18 13.58
CA ASP A 671 4.48 10.12 14.03
C ASP A 671 3.25 9.47 14.71
N GLY A 672 3.23 8.16 14.93
CA GLY A 672 2.16 7.45 15.64
C GLY A 672 2.03 7.90 17.09
N PHE A 673 3.15 8.16 17.77
CA PHE A 673 3.14 8.69 19.14
C PHE A 673 2.60 10.13 19.20
N ARG A 674 3.02 10.98 18.27
CA ARG A 674 2.54 12.37 18.15
C ARG A 674 1.03 12.44 17.87
N SER A 675 0.54 11.54 17.03
CA SER A 675 -0.87 11.45 16.63
C SER A 675 -1.75 10.69 17.63
N SER A 676 -1.18 10.13 18.70
CA SER A 676 -1.92 9.36 19.73
C SER A 676 -2.97 10.19 20.49
N ASN A 677 -2.81 11.52 20.50
CA ASN A 677 -3.77 12.48 21.07
C ASN A 677 -4.96 12.76 20.15
N MET A 678 -4.91 12.29 18.90
CA MET A 678 -5.93 12.48 17.86
C MET A 678 -6.61 11.15 17.50
N ILE A 679 -5.83 10.06 17.43
CA ILE A 679 -6.32 8.69 17.22
C ILE A 679 -6.43 7.98 18.58
N LEU A 680 -7.61 8.03 19.19
CA LEU A 680 -7.84 7.59 20.57
C LEU A 680 -7.50 6.10 20.79
N GLN A 681 -7.74 5.24 19.80
CA GLN A 681 -7.39 3.82 19.83
C GLN A 681 -5.87 3.60 19.94
N LEU A 682 -5.08 4.41 19.23
CA LEU A 682 -3.63 4.36 19.22
C LEU A 682 -3.07 4.82 20.58
N GLY A 683 -3.55 5.95 21.10
CA GLY A 683 -3.20 6.44 22.44
C GLY A 683 -3.65 5.50 23.56
N HIS A 684 -4.80 4.82 23.42
CA HIS A 684 -5.23 3.82 24.38
C HIS A 684 -4.31 2.59 24.37
N THR A 685 -3.98 2.09 23.18
CA THR A 685 -3.05 0.97 22.98
C THR A 685 -1.71 1.27 23.62
N TYR A 686 -1.07 2.39 23.25
CA TYR A 686 0.24 2.77 23.74
C TYR A 686 0.24 2.90 25.28
N ARG A 687 -0.81 3.50 25.87
CA ARG A 687 -0.98 3.61 27.33
C ARG A 687 -1.17 2.25 28.03
N LEU A 688 -1.78 1.26 27.38
CA LEU A 688 -1.89 -0.10 27.93
C LEU A 688 -0.57 -0.88 27.81
N ILE A 689 0.12 -0.78 26.68
CA ILE A 689 1.43 -1.41 26.48
C ILE A 689 2.46 -0.83 27.44
N ALA A 690 2.54 0.50 27.59
CA ALA A 690 3.43 1.14 28.56
C ALA A 690 3.15 0.68 30.02
N LYS A 691 1.89 0.37 30.36
CA LYS A 691 1.54 -0.24 31.65
C LYS A 691 1.95 -1.71 31.76
N LEU A 692 1.80 -2.49 30.68
CA LEU A 692 2.24 -3.88 30.60
C LEU A 692 3.76 -4.01 30.79
N MET A 693 4.53 -3.06 30.27
CA MET A 693 6.00 -3.04 30.36
C MET A 693 6.53 -2.76 31.78
N GLN A 694 5.71 -2.31 32.73
CA GLN A 694 6.12 -2.18 34.14
C GLN A 694 6.47 -3.53 34.79
N SER A 695 6.00 -4.64 34.22
CA SER A 695 6.25 -6.01 34.69
C SER A 695 7.40 -6.73 33.96
N THR A 696 8.26 -5.97 33.28
CA THR A 696 9.48 -6.44 32.63
C THR A 696 10.44 -7.02 33.67
N PRO A 697 11.12 -8.17 33.42
CA PRO A 697 12.13 -8.70 34.33
C PRO A 697 13.25 -7.68 34.55
N GLN A 698 13.52 -7.29 35.80
CA GLN A 698 14.60 -6.37 36.09
C GLN A 698 15.98 -7.07 36.24
N SER A 699 16.37 -7.87 35.24
CA SER A 699 17.61 -8.65 35.26
C SER A 699 18.87 -7.79 35.05
N THR A 700 18.83 -6.79 34.16
CA THR A 700 19.98 -5.90 33.90
C THR A 700 20.31 -5.01 35.12
N PRO A 701 21.61 -4.88 35.50
CA PRO A 701 22.06 -3.96 36.56
C PRO A 701 21.72 -2.48 36.30
N GLU A 702 21.50 -1.73 37.37
CA GLU A 702 21.08 -0.32 37.31
C GLU A 702 22.08 0.57 36.56
N ALA A 703 23.37 0.45 36.87
CA ALA A 703 24.44 1.24 36.23
C ALA A 703 24.61 0.92 34.74
N GLU A 704 24.38 -0.32 34.33
CA GLU A 704 24.50 -0.76 32.94
C GLU A 704 23.34 -0.23 32.09
N LEU A 705 22.10 -0.35 32.60
CA LEU A 705 20.93 0.23 31.94
C LEU A 705 21.04 1.77 31.88
N ARG A 706 21.54 2.43 32.93
CA ARG A 706 21.81 3.87 32.92
C ARG A 706 22.82 4.25 31.84
N SER A 707 23.94 3.54 31.75
CA SER A 707 24.98 3.79 30.74
C SER A 707 24.46 3.63 29.30
N ALA A 708 23.61 2.63 29.06
CA ALA A 708 22.94 2.47 27.76
C ALA A 708 22.00 3.65 27.44
N LEU A 709 21.20 4.10 28.41
CA LEU A 709 20.31 5.25 28.24
C LEU A 709 21.08 6.55 27.98
N ASP A 710 22.11 6.87 28.76
CA ASP A 710 22.91 8.08 28.58
C ASP A 710 23.66 8.12 27.23
N THR A 711 24.08 6.95 26.73
CA THR A 711 24.66 6.82 25.37
C THR A 711 23.67 7.25 24.29
N ILE A 712 22.40 6.84 24.40
CA ILE A 712 21.36 7.19 23.42
C ILE A 712 20.89 8.64 23.61
N LEU A 713 20.70 9.08 24.86
CA LEU A 713 20.25 10.43 25.21
C LEU A 713 21.24 11.49 24.74
N SER A 714 22.54 11.29 24.91
CA SER A 714 23.56 12.22 24.41
C SER A 714 23.53 12.32 22.87
N HIS A 715 23.27 11.23 22.16
CA HIS A 715 23.10 11.27 20.70
C HIS A 715 21.85 12.05 20.28
N ILE A 716 20.72 11.83 20.95
CA ILE A 716 19.46 12.55 20.72
C ILE A 716 19.62 14.05 20.98
N GLN A 717 20.26 14.44 22.10
CA GLN A 717 20.48 15.84 22.48
C GLN A 717 21.36 16.60 21.47
N ASN A 718 22.28 15.91 20.80
CA ASN A 718 23.10 16.49 19.72
C ASN A 718 22.35 16.67 18.38
N HIS A 719 21.10 16.20 18.26
CA HIS A 719 20.27 16.32 17.04
C HIS A 719 18.96 17.06 17.34
N PRO A 720 18.85 18.38 17.02
CA PRO A 720 17.72 19.22 17.46
C PRO A 720 16.32 18.69 17.13
N SER A 721 16.13 18.03 15.99
CA SER A 721 14.86 17.41 15.61
C SER A 721 14.51 16.20 16.50
N GLN A 722 15.48 15.30 16.74
CA GLN A 722 15.29 14.16 17.63
C GLN A 722 15.06 14.62 19.08
N ALA A 723 15.81 15.63 19.53
CA ALA A 723 15.62 16.22 20.86
C ALA A 723 14.21 16.81 21.06
N ALA A 724 13.68 17.51 20.04
CA ALA A 724 12.31 18.05 20.07
C ALA A 724 11.28 16.91 20.14
N SER A 725 11.36 15.92 19.25
CA SER A 725 10.44 14.76 19.25
C SER A 725 10.54 13.92 20.52
N TYR A 726 11.73 13.77 21.10
CA TYR A 726 11.92 13.08 22.38
C TYR A 726 11.29 13.87 23.55
N THR A 727 11.44 15.19 23.56
CA THR A 727 10.81 16.06 24.58
C THR A 727 9.29 16.04 24.48
N GLU A 728 8.74 16.11 23.26
CA GLU A 728 7.31 15.93 22.99
C GLU A 728 6.83 14.55 23.50
N MET A 729 7.56 13.48 23.15
CA MET A 729 7.24 12.11 23.59
C MET A 729 7.22 11.99 25.13
N MET A 730 8.24 12.50 25.81
CA MET A 730 8.37 12.46 27.27
C MET A 730 7.24 13.21 28.01
N SER A 731 6.60 14.18 27.36
CA SER A 731 5.52 15.01 27.92
C SER A 731 4.11 14.40 27.82
N SER A 732 3.94 13.31 27.06
CA SER A 732 2.62 12.79 26.68
C SER A 732 1.87 12.06 27.80
N GLU A 733 0.54 12.17 27.77
CA GLU A 733 -0.33 11.44 28.69
C GLU A 733 -0.33 9.91 28.53
N ILE A 734 0.36 9.35 27.54
CA ILE A 734 0.54 7.90 27.41
C ILE A 734 1.22 7.33 28.67
N PHE A 735 2.25 8.01 29.16
CA PHE A 735 3.01 7.60 30.35
C PHE A 735 2.35 8.06 31.66
N ARG A 736 1.25 8.82 31.63
CA ARG A 736 0.59 9.34 32.83
C ARG A 736 0.07 8.21 33.72
N GLY A 737 0.72 8.03 34.87
CA GLY A 737 0.38 6.99 35.85
C GLY A 737 1.04 5.64 35.57
N LEU A 738 2.32 5.64 35.18
CA LEU A 738 3.20 4.49 35.39
C LEU A 738 3.56 4.39 36.88
N GLN A 739 3.48 3.20 37.50
CA GLN A 739 3.78 3.05 38.94
C GLN A 739 5.28 3.20 39.22
N LEU A 740 6.14 2.78 38.29
CA LEU A 740 7.59 2.90 38.39
C LEU A 740 8.08 4.36 38.48
N GLU A 741 7.36 5.32 37.88
CA GLU A 741 7.68 6.76 38.00
C GLU A 741 7.41 7.30 39.41
N ALA A 742 6.39 6.75 40.08
CA ALA A 742 6.00 7.12 41.44
C ALA A 742 6.78 6.34 42.52
N SER A 743 7.62 5.38 42.14
CA SER A 743 8.48 4.64 43.07
C SER A 743 9.52 5.55 43.71
N THR A 744 9.95 5.25 44.93
CA THR A 744 11.10 5.89 45.55
C THR A 744 12.43 5.32 45.05
N SER A 745 12.42 4.08 44.55
CA SER A 745 13.59 3.34 44.04
C SER A 745 14.23 4.00 42.81
N THR A 746 15.55 4.14 42.82
CA THR A 746 16.33 4.64 41.68
C THR A 746 16.27 3.67 40.49
N LYS A 747 16.41 2.36 40.76
CA LYS A 747 16.28 1.30 39.76
C LYS A 747 14.96 1.37 39.02
N ASP A 748 13.83 1.52 39.73
CA ASP A 748 12.50 1.58 39.11
C ASP A 748 12.36 2.78 38.17
N LYS A 749 12.91 3.94 38.55
CA LYS A 749 12.91 5.15 37.69
C LYS A 749 13.74 4.96 36.43
N ILE A 750 14.90 4.32 36.53
CA ILE A 750 15.76 4.03 35.37
C ILE A 750 15.08 3.00 34.45
N TYR A 751 14.37 2.02 35.00
CA TYR A 751 13.50 1.12 34.21
C TYR A 751 12.28 1.86 33.61
N ALA A 752 11.73 2.89 34.26
CA ALA A 752 10.68 3.73 33.67
C ALA A 752 11.20 4.57 32.48
N GLU A 753 12.39 5.16 32.58
CA GLU A 753 13.06 5.82 31.45
C GLU A 753 13.35 4.83 30.31
N GLY A 754 13.76 3.60 30.64
CA GLY A 754 13.94 2.51 29.68
C GLY A 754 12.68 2.18 28.87
N ILE A 755 11.50 2.14 29.50
CA ILE A 755 10.22 1.97 28.80
C ILE A 755 9.97 3.12 27.80
N LYS A 756 10.27 4.37 28.18
CA LYS A 756 10.09 5.52 27.27
C LYS A 756 11.07 5.46 26.10
N MET A 757 12.34 5.14 26.36
CA MET A 757 13.34 4.97 25.32
C MET A 757 12.98 3.82 24.36
N PHE A 758 12.44 2.71 24.87
CA PHE A 758 11.93 1.61 24.03
C PHE A 758 10.87 2.08 23.04
N PHE A 759 9.85 2.83 23.50
CA PHE A 759 8.84 3.43 22.61
C PHE A 759 9.45 4.36 21.55
N PHE A 760 10.48 5.16 21.90
CA PHE A 760 11.18 6.01 20.95
C PHE A 760 11.95 5.20 19.89
N LEU A 761 12.70 4.18 20.31
CA LEU A 761 13.50 3.33 19.42
C LEU A 761 12.65 2.58 18.37
N LEU A 762 11.41 2.23 18.69
CA LEU A 762 10.48 1.61 17.73
C LEU A 762 10.07 2.56 16.58
N GLN A 763 10.07 3.88 16.80
CA GLN A 763 9.66 4.88 15.80
C GLN A 763 10.86 5.59 15.13
N TYR A 764 12.06 5.47 15.70
CA TYR A 764 13.31 6.05 15.18
C TYR A 764 14.37 4.96 14.91
N PRO A 765 14.15 4.06 13.92
CA PRO A 765 15.05 2.93 13.63
C PRO A 765 16.46 3.34 13.17
N SER A 766 16.69 4.60 12.82
CA SER A 766 18.04 5.16 12.59
C SER A 766 18.94 5.06 13.82
N LEU A 767 18.38 5.05 15.04
CA LEU A 767 19.13 4.84 16.28
C LEU A 767 19.58 3.38 16.48
N LEU A 768 18.97 2.43 15.76
CA LEU A 768 19.33 1.00 15.77
C LEU A 768 20.49 0.69 14.82
N THR A 769 20.70 1.53 13.80
CA THR A 769 21.75 1.37 12.78
C THR A 769 22.94 2.32 12.96
N ASN A 770 22.80 3.39 13.73
CA ASN A 770 23.87 4.33 14.04
C ASN A 770 24.98 3.67 14.89
N ARG A 771 26.24 3.78 14.44
CA ARG A 771 27.41 3.15 15.08
C ARG A 771 27.62 3.51 16.56
N VAL A 772 27.15 4.67 17.01
CA VAL A 772 27.28 5.12 18.41
C VAL A 772 26.20 4.50 19.30
N THR A 773 24.94 4.51 18.84
CA THR A 773 23.79 4.10 19.67
C THR A 773 23.38 2.64 19.51
N ALA A 774 23.71 1.98 18.38
CA ALA A 774 23.18 0.66 18.03
C ALA A 774 23.36 -0.41 19.11
N HIS A 775 24.52 -0.48 19.78
CA HIS A 775 24.75 -1.45 20.85
C HIS A 775 23.87 -1.18 22.08
N ALA A 776 23.81 0.08 22.53
CA ALA A 776 22.96 0.49 23.65
C ALA A 776 21.47 0.30 23.33
N ALA A 777 21.05 0.69 22.13
CA ALA A 777 19.67 0.57 21.68
C ALA A 777 19.24 -0.90 21.53
N LYS A 778 20.12 -1.80 21.07
CA LYS A 778 19.87 -3.24 21.07
C LYS A 778 19.68 -3.82 22.48
N LYS A 779 20.40 -3.34 23.50
CA LYS A 779 20.13 -3.74 24.89
C LYS A 779 18.75 -3.30 25.37
N ILE A 780 18.32 -2.08 25.04
CA ILE A 780 16.95 -1.61 25.34
C ILE A 780 15.91 -2.49 24.62
N LEU A 781 16.10 -2.81 23.33
CA LEU A 781 15.19 -3.73 22.62
C LEU A 781 15.16 -5.13 23.26
N LEU A 782 16.32 -5.73 23.55
CA LEU A 782 16.42 -7.06 24.17
C LEU A 782 15.82 -7.14 25.58
N LEU A 783 15.73 -6.01 26.31
CA LEU A 783 15.12 -5.97 27.65
C LEU A 783 13.58 -5.84 27.61
N TYR A 784 13.02 -5.08 26.67
CA TYR A 784 11.58 -4.79 26.64
C TYR A 784 10.80 -5.56 25.57
N GLN A 785 11.36 -5.76 24.37
CA GLN A 785 10.65 -6.39 23.26
C GLN A 785 10.30 -7.87 23.51
N PRO A 786 11.16 -8.71 24.11
CA PRO A 786 10.77 -10.07 24.46
C PRO A 786 9.63 -10.11 25.49
N HIS A 787 9.63 -9.23 26.50
CA HIS A 787 8.53 -9.15 27.47
C HIS A 787 7.23 -8.66 26.84
N LEU A 788 7.28 -7.75 25.85
CA LEU A 788 6.11 -7.42 25.01
C LEU A 788 5.60 -8.65 24.26
N GLN A 789 6.47 -9.36 23.55
CA GLN A 789 6.11 -10.53 22.74
C GLN A 789 5.54 -11.68 23.59
N GLN A 790 6.10 -11.90 24.79
CA GLN A 790 5.56 -12.83 25.80
C GLN A 790 4.18 -12.40 26.31
N ALA A 791 4.00 -11.11 26.58
CA ALA A 791 2.77 -10.60 27.19
C ALA A 791 1.62 -10.50 26.19
N LEU A 792 1.90 -10.26 24.91
CA LEU A 792 0.93 -10.40 23.80
C LEU A 792 0.50 -11.86 23.60
N ARG A 793 1.40 -12.83 23.88
CA ARG A 793 1.15 -14.28 23.80
C ARG A 793 0.69 -14.92 25.14
N ASN A 794 0.17 -14.13 26.08
CA ASN A 794 -0.29 -14.63 27.38
C ASN A 794 -1.81 -14.88 27.39
N GLN A 795 -2.25 -16.04 27.88
CA GLN A 795 -3.67 -16.43 28.03
C GLN A 795 -4.49 -15.42 28.84
N LEU A 796 -3.89 -14.76 29.84
CA LEU A 796 -4.54 -13.72 30.65
C LEU A 796 -4.79 -12.40 29.89
N ASN A 797 -4.13 -12.22 28.74
CA ASN A 797 -4.24 -11.03 27.90
C ASN A 797 -5.00 -11.26 26.59
N THR A 798 -5.29 -12.50 26.18
CA THR A 798 -5.87 -12.85 24.87
C THR A 798 -7.05 -11.95 24.46
N TYR A 799 -8.07 -11.80 25.31
CA TYR A 799 -9.21 -10.91 25.05
C TYR A 799 -8.80 -9.45 24.81
N ARG A 800 -7.82 -8.93 25.57
CA ARG A 800 -7.30 -7.57 25.41
C ARG A 800 -6.48 -7.42 24.13
N VAL A 801 -5.71 -8.43 23.75
CA VAL A 801 -4.89 -8.43 22.53
C VAL A 801 -5.78 -8.45 21.30
N LEU A 802 -6.75 -9.37 21.23
CA LEU A 802 -7.75 -9.41 20.16
C LEU A 802 -8.53 -8.10 20.07
N SER A 803 -9.04 -7.60 21.20
CA SER A 803 -9.77 -6.32 21.24
C SER A 803 -8.93 -5.13 20.77
N LEU A 804 -7.66 -5.04 21.17
CA LEU A 804 -6.77 -3.95 20.74
C LEU A 804 -6.37 -4.08 19.27
N GLY A 805 -6.00 -5.27 18.80
CA GLY A 805 -5.65 -5.52 17.40
C GLY A 805 -6.79 -5.16 16.44
N GLY A 806 -8.01 -5.65 16.72
CA GLY A 806 -9.21 -5.29 15.95
C GLY A 806 -9.56 -3.80 16.06
N SER A 807 -9.43 -3.19 17.25
CA SER A 807 -9.69 -1.75 17.44
C SER A 807 -8.71 -0.87 16.63
N ILE A 808 -7.43 -1.24 16.58
CA ILE A 808 -6.40 -0.59 15.75
C ILE A 808 -6.69 -0.77 14.26
N PHE A 809 -6.88 -2.02 13.81
CA PHE A 809 -7.08 -2.32 12.39
C PHE A 809 -8.35 -1.65 11.86
N GLY A 810 -9.47 -1.79 12.58
CA GLY A 810 -10.73 -1.14 12.20
C GLY A 810 -10.68 0.39 12.28
N ALA A 811 -9.94 0.98 13.23
CA ALA A 811 -9.68 2.42 13.23
C ALA A 811 -8.80 2.87 12.06
N PHE A 812 -7.96 1.98 11.50
CA PHE A 812 -7.22 2.21 10.25
C PHE A 812 -7.97 1.74 8.99
N CYS A 813 -9.23 1.28 9.09
CA CYS A 813 -10.12 1.03 7.94
C CYS A 813 -11.02 2.23 7.58
N TRP A 814 -11.06 3.29 8.39
CA TRP A 814 -11.83 4.49 8.07
C TRP A 814 -11.26 5.21 6.84
N GLN A 815 -12.04 5.43 5.78
CA GLN A 815 -11.58 6.12 4.56
C GLN A 815 -12.20 7.53 4.44
N PRO A 816 -11.70 8.54 5.16
CA PRO A 816 -12.16 9.91 5.00
C PRO A 816 -11.79 10.47 3.60
N PRO A 817 -12.58 11.41 3.05
CA PRO A 817 -12.28 12.03 1.76
C PRO A 817 -10.94 12.78 1.78
N ALA A 818 -10.31 12.89 0.62
CA ALA A 818 -9.10 13.68 0.45
C ALA A 818 -9.38 15.17 0.70
N CYS A 819 -8.61 15.79 1.60
CA CYS A 819 -8.65 17.22 1.84
C CYS A 819 -7.99 17.96 0.68
N GLY A 820 -8.71 18.89 0.04
CA GLY A 820 -8.20 19.76 -1.01
C GLY A 820 -8.50 21.24 -0.71
N ASP A 821 -7.86 22.14 -1.44
CA ASP A 821 -7.83 23.60 -1.15
C ASP A 821 -9.20 24.30 -1.22
N ARG A 822 -10.24 23.62 -1.71
CA ARG A 822 -11.61 24.14 -1.82
C ARG A 822 -12.61 23.14 -1.26
N VAL A 823 -13.37 23.57 -0.26
CA VAL A 823 -14.55 22.85 0.24
C VAL A 823 -15.73 23.14 -0.68
N THR A 824 -16.45 22.08 -1.06
CA THR A 824 -17.70 22.14 -1.82
C THR A 824 -18.80 21.39 -1.06
N THR A 825 -20.05 21.54 -1.48
CA THR A 825 -21.16 20.68 -1.00
C THR A 825 -20.84 19.19 -1.17
N GLN A 826 -20.20 18.80 -2.28
CA GLN A 826 -19.76 17.42 -2.53
C GLN A 826 -18.63 16.98 -1.58
N THR A 827 -17.74 17.88 -1.17
CA THR A 827 -16.69 17.61 -0.16
C THR A 827 -17.32 17.30 1.20
N ILE A 828 -18.31 18.11 1.61
CA ILE A 828 -19.08 17.88 2.85
C ILE A 828 -19.90 16.60 2.76
N GLU A 829 -20.63 16.37 1.65
CA GLU A 829 -21.40 15.15 1.43
C GLU A 829 -20.53 13.89 1.53
N SER A 830 -19.34 13.92 0.93
CA SER A 830 -18.38 12.81 1.02
C SER A 830 -17.92 12.57 2.46
N LEU A 831 -17.74 13.63 3.25
CA LEU A 831 -17.32 13.53 4.66
C LEU A 831 -18.46 13.04 5.56
N LEU A 832 -19.70 13.51 5.36
CA LEU A 832 -20.85 13.05 6.15
C LEU A 832 -21.26 11.63 5.76
N SER A 833 -21.20 11.28 4.47
CA SER A 833 -21.38 9.90 3.99
C SER A 833 -20.37 8.95 4.67
N PHE A 834 -19.08 9.30 4.68
CA PHE A 834 -18.06 8.59 5.43
C PHE A 834 -18.40 8.44 6.93
N LEU A 835 -18.72 9.54 7.62
CA LEU A 835 -19.08 9.51 9.05
C LEU A 835 -20.38 8.72 9.34
N SER A 836 -21.27 8.62 8.35
CA SER A 836 -22.51 7.84 8.43
C SER A 836 -22.33 6.36 8.17
N ARG A 837 -21.25 5.95 7.50
CA ARG A 837 -20.82 4.55 7.35
C ARG A 837 -19.99 4.10 8.56
N ASP A 838 -19.07 4.95 9.00
CA ASP A 838 -18.08 4.68 10.06
C ASP A 838 -18.28 5.63 11.27
N PRO A 839 -19.38 5.54 12.05
CA PRO A 839 -19.68 6.52 13.11
C PRO A 839 -18.65 6.57 14.26
N CYS A 840 -17.79 5.56 14.41
CA CYS A 840 -16.64 5.65 15.32
C CYS A 840 -15.63 6.73 14.90
N ALA A 841 -15.52 7.05 13.60
CA ALA A 841 -14.63 8.08 13.09
C ALA A 841 -15.02 9.51 13.52
N LEU A 842 -16.20 9.70 14.12
CA LEU A 842 -16.55 10.94 14.83
C LEU A 842 -15.57 11.28 15.97
N SER A 843 -14.72 10.35 16.42
CA SER A 843 -13.60 10.65 17.32
C SER A 843 -12.50 11.50 16.68
N LEU A 844 -12.28 11.39 15.35
CA LEU A 844 -11.37 12.27 14.62
C LEU A 844 -11.95 13.69 14.55
N CYS A 845 -13.26 13.79 14.29
CA CYS A 845 -14.00 15.04 14.10
C CYS A 845 -14.98 15.34 15.26
N PRO A 846 -14.52 15.49 16.52
CA PRO A 846 -15.41 15.57 17.69
C PRO A 846 -16.36 16.78 17.64
N ASN A 847 -15.91 17.87 17.01
CA ASN A 847 -16.70 19.09 16.84
C ASN A 847 -17.90 18.92 15.88
N MET A 848 -17.89 17.88 15.03
CA MET A 848 -18.99 17.57 14.11
C MET A 848 -20.07 16.71 14.75
N ARG A 849 -19.79 16.00 15.86
CA ARG A 849 -20.69 14.96 16.42
C ARG A 849 -22.11 15.47 16.71
N THR A 850 -22.23 16.64 17.34
CA THR A 850 -23.56 17.19 17.70
C THR A 850 -24.38 17.55 16.49
N GLN A 851 -23.80 18.29 15.53
CA GLN A 851 -24.48 18.67 14.29
C GLN A 851 -24.86 17.43 13.48
N PHE A 852 -23.93 16.47 13.33
CA PHE A 852 -24.17 15.24 12.59
C PHE A 852 -25.32 14.40 13.16
N PHE A 853 -25.42 14.28 14.49
CA PHE A 853 -26.54 13.59 15.12
C PHE A 853 -27.87 14.34 14.95
N GLN A 854 -27.86 15.68 14.89
CA GLN A 854 -29.06 16.48 14.61
C GLN A 854 -29.52 16.36 13.14
N THR A 855 -28.58 16.33 12.19
CA THR A 855 -28.87 16.14 10.76
C THR A 855 -29.46 14.75 10.45
N MET A 856 -29.04 13.72 11.20
CA MET A 856 -29.50 12.34 11.02
C MET A 856 -30.77 11.97 11.80
N ASP A 857 -31.22 12.82 12.73
CA ASP A 857 -32.47 12.58 13.48
C ASP A 857 -33.65 12.55 12.52
N SER A 858 -34.39 11.44 12.48
CA SER A 858 -35.60 11.29 11.66
C SER A 858 -36.76 12.17 12.12
N GLY A 859 -36.80 12.54 13.39
CA GLY A 859 -38.00 13.08 14.06
C GLY A 859 -39.09 12.02 14.31
N ASN A 860 -38.87 10.74 13.98
CA ASN A 860 -39.80 9.64 14.27
C ASN A 860 -39.08 8.43 14.88
N ALA A 861 -38.56 8.63 16.10
CA ALA A 861 -37.74 7.64 16.80
C ALA A 861 -38.45 6.29 17.05
N GLU A 862 -39.78 6.26 17.15
CA GLU A 862 -40.56 5.02 17.34
C GLU A 862 -40.58 4.16 16.07
N GLU A 863 -40.81 4.77 14.89
CA GLU A 863 -40.78 4.08 13.60
C GLU A 863 -39.37 3.55 13.28
N THR A 864 -38.33 4.37 13.49
CA THR A 864 -36.94 3.94 13.33
C THR A 864 -36.58 2.81 14.30
N ALA A 865 -37.03 2.86 15.56
CA ALA A 865 -36.79 1.80 16.53
C ALA A 865 -37.46 0.47 16.14
N ALA A 866 -38.70 0.52 15.64
CA ALA A 866 -39.39 -0.65 15.10
C ALA A 866 -38.65 -1.23 13.90
N LEU A 867 -38.33 -0.41 12.89
CA LEU A 867 -37.63 -0.83 11.67
C LEU A 867 -36.23 -1.40 11.95
N LEU A 868 -35.52 -0.86 12.94
CA LEU A 868 -34.24 -1.39 13.42
C LEU A 868 -34.41 -2.77 14.07
N GLN A 869 -35.43 -2.96 14.92
CA GLN A 869 -35.71 -4.25 15.54
C GLN A 869 -36.19 -5.30 14.51
N GLU A 870 -36.94 -4.91 13.49
CA GLU A 870 -37.26 -5.77 12.34
C GLU A 870 -36.01 -6.19 11.57
N ALA A 871 -35.14 -5.24 11.20
CA ALA A 871 -33.89 -5.53 10.50
C ALA A 871 -32.96 -6.46 11.30
N ARG A 872 -32.83 -6.22 12.62
CA ARG A 872 -32.10 -7.09 13.55
C ARG A 872 -32.68 -8.51 13.61
N THR A 873 -33.99 -8.65 13.54
CA THR A 873 -34.67 -9.96 13.62
C THR A 873 -34.56 -10.73 12.30
N ALA A 874 -34.56 -10.02 11.16
CA ALA A 874 -34.40 -10.61 9.83
C ALA A 874 -32.93 -10.98 9.50
N TYR A 875 -31.96 -10.21 9.99
CA TYR A 875 -30.54 -10.35 9.64
C TYR A 875 -29.61 -10.48 10.86
N PRO A 876 -29.86 -11.43 11.80
CA PRO A 876 -29.17 -11.48 13.09
C PRO A 876 -27.65 -11.61 12.98
N ILE A 877 -27.14 -12.46 12.09
CA ILE A 877 -25.69 -12.72 11.94
C ILE A 877 -24.96 -11.45 11.46
N LEU A 878 -25.51 -10.74 10.47
CA LEU A 878 -24.94 -9.48 9.97
C LEU A 878 -25.01 -8.38 11.02
N TRP A 879 -26.11 -8.32 11.77
CA TRP A 879 -26.29 -7.36 12.86
C TRP A 879 -25.29 -7.60 14.01
N GLU A 880 -25.09 -8.86 14.43
CA GLU A 880 -24.12 -9.20 15.47
C GLU A 880 -22.68 -8.95 15.04
N ALA A 881 -22.33 -9.25 13.79
CA ALA A 881 -21.02 -8.92 13.22
C ALA A 881 -20.77 -7.39 13.19
N PHE A 882 -21.76 -6.63 12.73
CA PHE A 882 -21.74 -5.16 12.69
C PHE A 882 -21.56 -4.56 14.08
N ILE A 883 -22.39 -4.95 15.05
CA ILE A 883 -22.33 -4.43 16.43
C ILE A 883 -21.00 -4.82 17.10
N TYR A 884 -20.51 -6.05 16.91
CA TYR A 884 -19.21 -6.49 17.44
C TYR A 884 -18.04 -5.64 16.91
N GLN A 885 -18.01 -5.37 15.60
CA GLN A 885 -17.01 -4.51 14.97
C GLN A 885 -17.12 -3.07 15.48
N LEU A 886 -18.35 -2.52 15.50
CA LEU A 886 -18.66 -1.17 15.95
C LEU A 886 -18.25 -0.95 17.42
N ASP A 887 -18.48 -1.92 18.30
CA ASP A 887 -18.12 -1.82 19.71
C ASP A 887 -16.63 -2.06 19.99
N THR A 888 -15.97 -2.88 19.18
CA THR A 888 -14.52 -3.10 19.25
C THR A 888 -13.74 -1.87 18.77
N VAL A 889 -14.13 -1.28 17.63
CA VAL A 889 -13.51 -0.06 17.09
C VAL A 889 -13.92 1.19 17.89
N GLY A 890 -15.18 1.26 18.31
CA GLY A 890 -15.73 2.36 19.10
C GLY A 890 -15.29 2.39 20.56
N HIS A 891 -14.61 1.37 21.07
CA HIS A 891 -14.25 1.22 22.47
C HIS A 891 -13.49 2.45 23.02
N LYS A 892 -14.15 3.22 23.91
CA LYS A 892 -13.65 4.47 24.53
C LYS A 892 -13.39 5.64 23.56
N THR A 893 -14.02 5.63 22.38
CA THR A 893 -14.14 6.83 21.51
C THR A 893 -15.14 7.86 22.07
N THR A 894 -15.99 7.47 23.01
CA THR A 894 -16.90 8.37 23.74
C THR A 894 -16.16 9.28 24.73
N PRO A 895 -16.45 10.60 24.75
CA PRO A 895 -15.88 11.52 25.75
C PRO A 895 -16.26 11.21 27.21
N GLN A 896 -17.30 10.40 27.41
CA GLN A 896 -17.76 9.95 28.72
C GLN A 896 -17.16 8.58 29.05
N ARG A 897 -16.70 8.39 30.29
CA ARG A 897 -16.20 7.10 30.81
C ARG A 897 -17.35 6.12 31.12
N THR A 898 -18.24 5.90 30.17
CA THR A 898 -19.34 4.93 30.30
C THR A 898 -18.80 3.50 30.30
N SER A 899 -19.37 2.64 31.13
CA SER A 899 -19.18 1.18 31.08
C SER A 899 -20.03 0.51 29.97
N LEU A 900 -20.68 1.31 29.13
CA LEU A 900 -21.58 0.88 28.07
C LEU A 900 -20.81 0.74 26.74
N PRO A 901 -21.20 -0.21 25.87
CA PRO A 901 -20.71 -0.30 24.50
C PRO A 901 -20.96 0.98 23.69
N PHE A 902 -20.18 1.21 22.63
CA PHE A 902 -20.29 2.38 21.76
C PHE A 902 -21.62 2.42 21.00
N SER A 903 -22.11 1.25 20.54
CA SER A 903 -23.40 1.04 19.88
C SER A 903 -24.56 1.64 20.68
N GLN A 904 -24.52 1.55 22.01
CA GLN A 904 -25.53 2.11 22.93
C GLN A 904 -25.40 3.63 23.13
N SER A 905 -24.38 4.27 22.55
CA SER A 905 -24.14 5.72 22.58
C SER A 905 -24.40 6.43 21.23
N VAL A 906 -24.91 5.67 20.25
CA VAL A 906 -25.24 6.10 18.89
C VAL A 906 -26.77 6.15 18.76
N PRO A 907 -27.37 7.22 18.19
CA PRO A 907 -28.82 7.27 17.95
C PRO A 907 -29.30 6.15 17.01
N ASN A 908 -30.51 5.63 17.21
CA ASN A 908 -31.08 4.56 16.39
C ASN A 908 -31.05 4.87 14.88
N ASP A 909 -31.31 6.12 14.49
CA ASP A 909 -31.26 6.53 13.07
C ASP A 909 -29.87 6.37 12.46
N VAL A 910 -28.84 6.83 13.18
CA VAL A 910 -27.44 6.68 12.78
C VAL A 910 -27.07 5.20 12.75
N LEU A 911 -27.46 4.41 13.76
CA LEU A 911 -27.13 2.99 13.85
C LEU A 911 -27.75 2.16 12.72
N LEU A 912 -29.04 2.39 12.41
CA LEU A 912 -29.73 1.75 11.29
C LEU A 912 -29.14 2.19 9.94
N TYR A 913 -28.88 3.48 9.76
CA TYR A 913 -28.32 3.99 8.52
C TYR A 913 -26.89 3.48 8.27
N SER A 914 -26.03 3.44 9.30
CA SER A 914 -24.70 2.83 9.22
C SER A 914 -24.78 1.34 8.85
N PHE A 915 -25.68 0.57 9.47
CA PHE A 915 -25.86 -0.84 9.12
C PHE A 915 -26.23 -1.04 7.65
N LEU A 916 -27.12 -0.20 7.10
CA LEU A 916 -27.54 -0.25 5.69
C LEU A 916 -26.45 0.28 4.73
N GLN A 917 -25.60 1.21 5.14
CA GLN A 917 -24.43 1.64 4.37
C GLN A 917 -23.32 0.56 4.33
N THR A 918 -23.17 -0.23 5.41
CA THR A 918 -22.23 -1.36 5.47
C THR A 918 -22.75 -2.59 4.70
N HIS A 919 -24.06 -2.76 4.59
CA HIS A 919 -24.72 -3.90 3.94
C HIS A 919 -25.72 -3.47 2.87
N SER A 920 -25.27 -2.62 1.93
CA SER A 920 -26.12 -2.04 0.88
C SER A 920 -26.89 -3.08 0.05
N GLN A 921 -26.33 -4.28 -0.12
CA GLN A 921 -26.97 -5.45 -0.73
C GLN A 921 -28.34 -5.84 -0.13
N LEU A 922 -28.63 -5.47 1.14
CA LEU A 922 -29.94 -5.69 1.76
C LEU A 922 -31.04 -4.79 1.15
N LEU A 923 -30.67 -3.70 0.49
CA LEU A 923 -31.59 -2.76 -0.16
C LEU A 923 -32.06 -3.25 -1.54
N ASP A 924 -31.44 -4.27 -2.11
CA ASP A 924 -31.79 -4.84 -3.43
C ASP A 924 -32.61 -6.13 -3.33
N GLY A 925 -33.02 -6.52 -2.11
CA GLY A 925 -33.95 -7.61 -1.88
C GLY A 925 -35.40 -7.27 -2.30
N ASN A 926 -36.14 -8.26 -2.79
CA ASN A 926 -37.54 -8.13 -3.22
C ASN A 926 -38.55 -8.28 -2.06
N THR A 927 -38.17 -7.99 -0.81
CA THR A 927 -39.05 -8.14 0.36
C THR A 927 -39.67 -6.81 0.78
N GLU A 928 -40.81 -6.86 1.48
CA GLU A 928 -41.46 -5.67 2.03
C GLU A 928 -40.53 -4.90 2.98
N LEU A 929 -39.79 -5.63 3.83
CA LEU A 929 -38.78 -5.06 4.72
C LEU A 929 -37.65 -4.37 3.92
N ALA A 930 -37.13 -4.99 2.85
CA ALA A 930 -36.11 -4.36 2.01
C ALA A 930 -36.64 -3.09 1.33
N SER A 931 -37.90 -3.08 0.89
CA SER A 931 -38.56 -1.88 0.34
C SER A 931 -38.67 -0.74 1.38
N ARG A 932 -39.07 -1.06 2.62
CA ARG A 932 -39.12 -0.10 3.74
C ARG A 932 -37.73 0.42 4.12
N LEU A 933 -36.72 -0.45 4.21
CA LEU A 933 -35.32 -0.08 4.47
C LEU A 933 -34.74 0.81 3.34
N LYS A 934 -35.05 0.50 2.07
CA LYS A 934 -34.65 1.32 0.90
C LYS A 934 -35.30 2.70 0.92
N THR A 935 -36.59 2.76 1.26
CA THR A 935 -37.34 4.02 1.43
C THR A 935 -36.77 4.88 2.57
N TYR A 936 -36.46 4.26 3.72
CA TYR A 936 -35.79 4.91 4.84
C TYR A 936 -34.40 5.46 4.45
N ALA A 937 -33.55 4.63 3.82
CA ALA A 937 -32.21 5.03 3.41
C ALA A 937 -32.22 6.18 2.39
N ILE A 938 -33.13 6.16 1.41
CA ILE A 938 -33.32 7.27 0.46
C ILE A 938 -33.76 8.54 1.20
N THR A 939 -34.73 8.43 2.11
CA THR A 939 -35.25 9.57 2.88
C THR A 939 -34.18 10.24 3.74
N GLN A 940 -33.36 9.45 4.45
CA GLN A 940 -32.23 9.97 5.22
C GLN A 940 -31.12 10.57 4.33
N THR A 941 -30.83 9.96 3.18
CA THR A 941 -29.88 10.51 2.19
C THR A 941 -30.33 11.90 1.70
N ILE A 942 -31.63 12.08 1.43
CA ILE A 942 -32.22 13.35 1.01
C ILE A 942 -32.13 14.38 2.15
N ARG A 943 -32.53 14.01 3.38
CA ARG A 943 -32.45 14.88 4.58
C ARG A 943 -31.03 15.43 4.77
N MET A 944 -30.01 14.56 4.72
CA MET A 944 -28.62 14.96 4.85
C MET A 944 -28.18 15.94 3.74
N LYS A 945 -28.58 15.70 2.47
CA LYS A 945 -28.26 16.61 1.35
C LYS A 945 -28.93 17.99 1.48
N THR A 946 -30.16 18.04 1.99
CA THR A 946 -30.87 19.30 2.27
C THR A 946 -30.13 20.09 3.36
N ASP A 947 -29.82 19.48 4.50
CA ASP A 947 -29.10 20.14 5.60
C ASP A 947 -27.69 20.62 5.17
N ILE A 948 -26.94 19.83 4.38
CA ILE A 948 -25.65 20.28 3.83
C ILE A 948 -25.81 21.56 3.00
N THR A 949 -26.92 21.71 2.29
CA THR A 949 -27.21 22.86 1.42
C THR A 949 -27.66 24.08 2.23
N GLU A 950 -28.52 23.89 3.23
CA GLU A 950 -29.03 24.95 4.09
C GLU A 950 -27.97 25.46 5.09
N ASN A 951 -27.17 24.56 5.67
CA ASN A 951 -26.17 24.84 6.70
C ASN A 951 -24.70 24.81 6.20
N LEU A 952 -24.48 25.02 4.90
CA LEU A 952 -23.16 24.88 4.25
C LEU A 952 -22.02 25.68 4.92
N ASN A 953 -22.30 26.88 5.43
CA ASN A 953 -21.30 27.71 6.13
C ASN A 953 -20.86 27.08 7.45
N THR A 954 -21.81 26.52 8.21
CA THR A 954 -21.56 25.78 9.46
C THR A 954 -20.72 24.54 9.16
N TRP A 955 -21.13 23.75 8.16
CA TRP A 955 -20.40 22.55 7.75
C TRP A 955 -18.99 22.84 7.22
N THR A 956 -18.81 23.90 6.45
CA THR A 956 -17.49 24.35 5.96
C THR A 956 -16.59 24.78 7.12
N THR A 957 -17.13 25.49 8.10
CA THR A 957 -16.38 25.87 9.33
C THR A 957 -15.95 24.63 10.12
N LEU A 958 -16.87 23.67 10.31
CA LEU A 958 -16.58 22.41 10.99
C LEU A 958 -15.58 21.53 10.23
N PHE A 959 -15.58 21.53 8.89
CA PHE A 959 -14.58 20.85 8.07
C PHE A 959 -13.17 21.41 8.37
N TRP A 960 -12.99 22.73 8.25
CA TRP A 960 -11.67 23.36 8.42
C TRP A 960 -11.11 23.19 9.83
N ILE A 961 -11.95 23.17 10.87
CA ILE A 961 -11.54 22.89 12.26
C ILE A 961 -10.93 21.48 12.43
N ASN A 962 -11.22 20.53 11.53
CA ASN A 962 -10.73 19.15 11.61
C ASN A 962 -9.79 18.75 10.45
N VAL A 963 -9.43 19.68 9.54
CA VAL A 963 -8.66 19.36 8.32
C VAL A 963 -7.28 18.76 8.62
N ASP A 964 -6.56 19.31 9.61
CA ASP A 964 -5.25 18.81 10.04
C ASP A 964 -5.34 17.38 10.60
N ARG A 965 -6.46 17.08 11.26
CA ARG A 965 -6.72 15.76 11.84
C ARG A 965 -6.98 14.72 10.76
N LEU A 966 -7.84 15.05 9.80
CA LEU A 966 -8.13 14.20 8.64
C LEU A 966 -6.89 13.98 7.78
N THR A 967 -6.06 15.02 7.59
CA THR A 967 -4.81 14.95 6.82
C THR A 967 -3.75 14.09 7.53
N THR A 968 -3.54 14.29 8.83
CA THR A 968 -2.60 13.49 9.63
C THR A 968 -3.04 12.02 9.69
N TYR A 969 -4.33 11.77 9.89
CA TYR A 969 -4.90 10.42 9.86
C TYR A 969 -4.69 9.74 8.50
N ASN A 970 -5.02 10.42 7.39
CA ASN A 970 -4.85 9.90 6.03
C ASN A 970 -3.40 9.48 5.74
N ASN A 971 -2.43 10.26 6.23
CA ASN A 971 -1.01 9.93 6.07
C ASN A 971 -0.62 8.69 6.89
N LEU A 972 -1.00 8.63 8.18
CA LEU A 972 -0.73 7.46 9.02
C LEU A 972 -1.41 6.18 8.52
N GLN A 973 -2.64 6.27 8.02
CA GLN A 973 -3.35 5.14 7.45
C GLN A 973 -2.59 4.53 6.27
N ARG A 974 -2.10 5.35 5.33
CA ARG A 974 -1.31 4.88 4.19
C ARG A 974 -0.04 4.15 4.65
N VAL A 975 0.67 4.73 5.62
CA VAL A 975 1.88 4.13 6.21
C VAL A 975 1.53 2.81 6.93
N PHE A 976 0.42 2.74 7.66
CA PHE A 976 -0.02 1.52 8.35
C PHE A 976 -0.41 0.41 7.36
N LEU A 977 -1.31 0.68 6.41
CA LEU A 977 -1.76 -0.31 5.42
C LEU A 977 -0.59 -0.85 4.59
N PHE A 978 0.33 0.02 4.15
CA PHE A 978 1.58 -0.38 3.48
C PHE A 978 2.48 -1.22 4.41
N SER A 979 2.61 -0.85 5.68
CA SER A 979 3.42 -1.59 6.64
C SER A 979 2.92 -3.00 6.92
N LEU A 980 1.61 -3.26 6.80
CA LEU A 980 1.03 -4.59 6.91
C LEU A 980 1.43 -5.50 5.74
N VAL A 981 1.34 -4.99 4.50
CA VAL A 981 1.43 -5.81 3.27
C VAL A 981 2.80 -5.82 2.60
N ARG A 982 3.78 -5.07 3.11
CA ARG A 982 5.12 -5.01 2.51
C ARG A 982 5.91 -6.32 2.61
N ASN A 983 6.61 -6.65 1.54
CA ASN A 983 7.68 -7.65 1.57
C ASN A 983 8.74 -7.23 2.62
N ASN A 984 9.19 -8.18 3.43
CA ASN A 984 10.04 -7.95 4.61
C ASN A 984 9.36 -7.19 5.77
N ASN A 985 8.02 -7.21 5.87
CA ASN A 985 7.34 -6.92 7.14
C ASN A 985 7.78 -7.95 8.21
N PRO A 986 8.35 -7.54 9.36
CA PRO A 986 8.73 -8.46 10.44
C PRO A 986 7.53 -9.10 11.18
N TYR A 987 6.31 -8.63 10.89
CA TYR A 987 5.04 -9.11 11.46
C TYR A 987 4.06 -9.49 10.33
N PRO A 988 4.36 -10.53 9.53
CA PRO A 988 3.76 -10.78 8.22
C PRO A 988 2.35 -11.39 8.28
N GLU A 989 1.73 -11.55 9.44
CA GLU A 989 0.49 -12.31 9.63
C GLU A 989 -0.68 -11.70 8.84
N ALA A 990 -0.84 -10.37 8.88
CA ALA A 990 -1.87 -9.68 8.09
C ALA A 990 -1.64 -9.80 6.57
N TYR A 991 -0.37 -9.84 6.13
CA TYR A 991 0.00 -10.11 4.73
C TYR A 991 -0.32 -11.57 4.35
N GLN A 992 0.00 -12.54 5.20
CA GLN A 992 -0.27 -13.96 4.95
C GLN A 992 -1.77 -14.25 4.84
N SER A 993 -2.59 -13.69 5.73
CA SER A 993 -4.05 -13.77 5.63
C SER A 993 -4.56 -13.09 4.35
N PHE A 994 -4.10 -11.87 4.03
CA PHE A 994 -4.54 -11.16 2.83
C PHE A 994 -4.15 -11.87 1.51
N ILE A 995 -2.94 -12.44 1.41
CA ILE A 995 -2.51 -13.22 0.24
C ILE A 995 -3.29 -14.54 0.15
N HIS A 996 -3.61 -15.20 1.26
CA HIS A 996 -4.48 -16.38 1.27
C HIS A 996 -5.89 -16.05 0.78
N ASP A 997 -6.46 -14.95 1.26
CA ASP A 997 -7.78 -14.45 0.83
C ASP A 997 -7.79 -14.12 -0.67
N LEU A 998 -6.80 -13.36 -1.18
CA LEU A 998 -6.66 -13.08 -2.62
C LEU A 998 -6.41 -14.35 -3.46
N ASN A 999 -5.80 -15.40 -2.90
CA ASN A 999 -5.57 -16.67 -3.58
C ASN A 999 -6.82 -17.59 -3.59
N THR A 1000 -7.72 -17.43 -2.62
CA THR A 1000 -8.98 -18.18 -2.53
C THR A 1000 -10.17 -17.47 -3.19
N MET A 1001 -10.05 -16.15 -3.40
CA MET A 1001 -10.98 -15.31 -4.18
C MET A 1001 -11.24 -15.86 -5.60
N ASP A 1002 -12.45 -15.63 -6.11
CA ASP A 1002 -12.82 -15.89 -7.51
C ASP A 1002 -11.84 -15.21 -8.49
N ILE A 1003 -11.59 -15.84 -9.64
CA ILE A 1003 -10.60 -15.33 -10.60
C ILE A 1003 -11.02 -13.99 -11.20
N HIS A 1004 -12.31 -13.77 -11.46
CA HIS A 1004 -12.82 -12.50 -11.96
C HIS A 1004 -12.89 -11.43 -10.88
N GLU A 1005 -12.96 -11.79 -9.59
CA GLU A 1005 -12.83 -10.87 -8.45
C GLU A 1005 -11.40 -10.43 -8.22
N LEU A 1006 -10.45 -11.36 -8.32
CA LEU A 1006 -9.03 -11.07 -8.24
C LEU A 1006 -8.60 -10.17 -9.41
N MET A 1007 -9.06 -10.49 -10.63
CA MET A 1007 -8.83 -9.66 -11.82
C MET A 1007 -9.48 -8.28 -11.69
N ARG A 1008 -10.75 -8.18 -11.24
CA ARG A 1008 -11.40 -6.88 -10.94
C ARG A 1008 -10.60 -6.05 -9.93
N THR A 1009 -10.09 -6.68 -8.88
CA THR A 1009 -9.31 -6.03 -7.81
C THR A 1009 -7.98 -5.52 -8.37
N PHE A 1010 -7.18 -6.38 -9.01
CA PHE A 1010 -5.92 -6.03 -9.65
C PHE A 1010 -6.08 -4.92 -10.70
N ASN A 1011 -7.05 -5.05 -11.60
CA ASN A 1011 -7.33 -4.10 -12.68
C ASN A 1011 -7.82 -2.73 -12.17
N SER A 1012 -8.33 -2.66 -10.93
CA SER A 1012 -8.70 -1.40 -10.28
C SER A 1012 -7.51 -0.62 -9.72
N VAL A 1013 -6.42 -1.30 -9.34
CA VAL A 1013 -5.20 -0.69 -8.76
C VAL A 1013 -4.05 -0.58 -9.76
N ASN A 1014 -3.97 -1.46 -10.75
CA ASN A 1014 -3.06 -1.27 -11.88
C ASN A 1014 -3.56 -0.08 -12.72
N THR A 1015 -2.81 1.02 -12.61
CA THR A 1015 -3.17 2.34 -13.13
C THR A 1015 -2.31 2.80 -14.29
N GLN A 1016 -1.25 2.05 -14.62
CA GLN A 1016 -0.38 2.33 -15.75
C GLN A 1016 -0.82 1.52 -16.98
N ALA A 1017 -0.48 2.01 -18.18
CA ALA A 1017 -0.72 1.27 -19.42
C ALA A 1017 0.54 0.47 -19.79
N GLU A 1018 0.58 -0.80 -19.37
CA GLU A 1018 1.63 -1.76 -19.75
C GLU A 1018 1.52 -2.17 -21.23
N ASP A 1019 2.57 -2.80 -21.76
CA ASP A 1019 2.63 -3.27 -23.15
C ASP A 1019 1.50 -4.28 -23.50
N GLU A 1020 1.00 -5.01 -22.49
CA GLU A 1020 -0.17 -5.87 -22.62
C GLU A 1020 -1.44 -5.07 -22.95
N HIS A 1021 -1.60 -3.85 -22.42
CA HIS A 1021 -2.75 -2.98 -22.70
C HIS A 1021 -2.69 -2.41 -24.13
N VAL A 1022 -1.49 -2.11 -24.61
CA VAL A 1022 -1.26 -1.70 -26.01
C VAL A 1022 -1.64 -2.83 -26.96
N SER A 1023 -1.22 -4.05 -26.63
CA SER A 1023 -1.54 -5.28 -27.37
C SER A 1023 -3.04 -5.59 -27.35
N ALA A 1024 -3.70 -5.45 -26.19
CA ALA A 1024 -5.14 -5.67 -26.03
C ALA A 1024 -5.99 -4.69 -26.86
N ILE A 1025 -5.65 -3.39 -26.86
CA ILE A 1025 -6.31 -2.40 -27.72
C ILE A 1025 -6.02 -2.64 -29.20
N SER A 1026 -4.78 -3.02 -29.55
CA SER A 1026 -4.42 -3.41 -30.92
C SER A 1026 -5.25 -4.60 -31.41
N SER A 1027 -5.60 -5.55 -30.53
CA SER A 1027 -6.49 -6.67 -30.84
C SER A 1027 -7.96 -6.24 -30.99
N ALA A 1028 -8.52 -5.54 -29.99
CA ALA A 1028 -9.94 -5.21 -29.94
C ALA A 1028 -10.39 -4.14 -30.97
N LEU A 1029 -9.54 -3.15 -31.24
CA LEU A 1029 -9.86 -2.02 -32.12
C LEU A 1029 -9.10 -2.04 -33.45
N GLY A 1030 -7.95 -2.72 -33.52
CA GLY A 1030 -7.16 -2.83 -34.75
C GLY A 1030 -6.44 -1.55 -35.17
N SER A 1031 -5.80 -1.61 -36.33
CA SER A 1031 -5.20 -0.45 -37.04
C SER A 1031 -4.11 0.34 -36.31
N LEU A 1032 -3.52 -0.20 -35.23
CA LEU A 1032 -2.47 0.47 -34.44
C LEU A 1032 -1.05 0.09 -34.91
N ALA A 1033 -0.25 1.09 -35.26
CA ALA A 1033 1.21 0.99 -35.34
C ALA A 1033 1.84 1.64 -34.10
N LEU A 1034 2.73 0.90 -33.43
CA LEU A 1034 3.56 1.41 -32.35
C LEU A 1034 4.96 1.72 -32.87
N CYS A 1035 5.43 2.94 -32.62
CA CYS A 1035 6.80 3.38 -32.89
C CYS A 1035 7.57 3.46 -31.57
N GLN A 1036 8.66 2.70 -31.43
CA GLN A 1036 9.60 2.87 -30.33
C GLN A 1036 10.58 3.99 -30.65
N TYR A 1037 10.71 4.96 -29.75
CA TYR A 1037 11.79 5.93 -29.81
C TYR A 1037 13.15 5.24 -29.57
N LEU A 1038 14.09 5.37 -30.51
CA LEU A 1038 15.40 4.73 -30.42
C LEU A 1038 16.30 5.36 -29.35
N GLY A 1039 16.02 6.60 -28.94
CA GLY A 1039 16.74 7.33 -27.89
C GLY A 1039 16.25 7.02 -26.47
N ASP A 1040 15.35 6.04 -26.31
CA ASP A 1040 14.81 5.61 -25.02
C ASP A 1040 15.90 4.98 -24.13
N ALA A 1041 15.92 5.33 -22.84
CA ALA A 1041 16.90 4.85 -21.87
C ALA A 1041 16.71 3.36 -21.51
N SER A 1042 15.55 2.77 -21.80
CA SER A 1042 15.32 1.33 -21.69
C SER A 1042 16.03 0.51 -22.76
N LEU A 1043 16.42 1.13 -23.89
CA LEU A 1043 17.20 0.50 -24.95
C LEU A 1043 18.69 0.67 -24.69
N THR A 1044 19.45 -0.42 -24.70
CA THR A 1044 20.91 -0.35 -24.71
C THR A 1044 21.37 0.26 -26.04
N GLN A 1045 21.99 1.43 -25.97
CA GLN A 1045 22.35 2.24 -27.14
C GLN A 1045 23.63 1.74 -27.85
N THR A 1046 23.58 0.52 -28.40
CA THR A 1046 24.60 0.00 -29.34
C THR A 1046 24.05 0.02 -30.77
N VAL A 1047 24.95 0.09 -31.76
CA VAL A 1047 24.55 0.01 -33.18
C VAL A 1047 23.84 -1.31 -33.46
N ARG A 1048 24.32 -2.42 -32.89
CA ARG A 1048 23.77 -3.76 -33.14
C ARG A 1048 22.34 -3.91 -32.64
N GLN A 1049 22.00 -3.34 -31.49
CA GLN A 1049 20.66 -3.44 -30.90
C GLN A 1049 19.67 -2.48 -31.59
N LEU A 1050 20.09 -1.25 -31.89
CA LEU A 1050 19.22 -0.26 -32.53
C LEU A 1050 18.96 -0.53 -34.03
N SER A 1051 19.89 -1.16 -34.75
CA SER A 1051 19.80 -1.32 -36.22
C SER A 1051 18.52 -2.03 -36.70
N ALA A 1052 18.01 -3.01 -35.96
CA ALA A 1052 16.81 -3.76 -36.35
C ALA A 1052 15.54 -2.91 -36.33
N LEU A 1053 15.37 -2.06 -35.30
CA LEU A 1053 14.28 -1.09 -35.21
C LEU A 1053 14.53 0.12 -36.12
N ALA A 1054 15.78 0.56 -36.29
CA ALA A 1054 16.11 1.68 -37.16
C ALA A 1054 15.78 1.41 -38.64
N ALA A 1055 15.88 0.15 -39.09
CA ALA A 1055 15.47 -0.28 -40.43
C ALA A 1055 13.96 -0.11 -40.70
N THR A 1056 13.14 0.04 -39.65
CA THR A 1056 11.69 0.32 -39.71
C THR A 1056 11.34 1.66 -39.07
N HIS A 1057 12.32 2.57 -38.93
CA HIS A 1057 12.17 3.88 -38.29
C HIS A 1057 11.59 3.83 -36.85
N GLY A 1058 11.76 2.70 -36.16
CA GLY A 1058 11.22 2.41 -34.83
C GLY A 1058 9.87 1.69 -34.81
N PHE A 1059 9.20 1.52 -35.96
CA PHE A 1059 7.91 0.83 -36.00
C PHE A 1059 8.05 -0.69 -35.84
N PHE A 1060 7.37 -1.26 -34.85
CA PHE A 1060 7.32 -2.71 -34.65
C PHE A 1060 6.63 -3.42 -35.83
N GLN A 1061 7.15 -4.60 -36.18
CA GLN A 1061 6.64 -5.45 -37.28
C GLN A 1061 5.95 -6.73 -36.80
N THR A 1062 6.08 -7.05 -35.51
CA THR A 1062 5.41 -8.14 -34.81
C THR A 1062 4.46 -7.55 -33.76
N ASP A 1063 3.44 -8.30 -33.38
CA ASP A 1063 2.43 -7.98 -32.35
C ASP A 1063 1.55 -6.72 -32.61
N HIS A 1064 1.93 -5.85 -33.56
CA HIS A 1064 1.22 -4.64 -33.97
C HIS A 1064 1.04 -4.57 -35.50
N VAL A 1065 0.19 -3.65 -35.97
CA VAL A 1065 -0.04 -3.45 -37.42
C VAL A 1065 1.15 -2.68 -38.02
N PRO A 1066 1.79 -3.17 -39.10
CA PRO A 1066 2.86 -2.43 -39.76
C PRO A 1066 2.41 -1.05 -40.23
N GLU A 1067 3.29 -0.06 -40.15
CA GLU A 1067 3.08 1.35 -40.50
C GLU A 1067 2.20 1.56 -41.75
N GLN A 1068 2.51 0.85 -42.83
CA GLN A 1068 1.83 0.91 -44.15
C GLN A 1068 0.35 0.47 -44.14
N ARG A 1069 -0.10 -0.23 -43.11
CA ARG A 1069 -1.46 -0.77 -42.94
C ARG A 1069 -2.19 -0.18 -41.72
N ALA A 1070 -1.48 0.57 -40.89
CA ALA A 1070 -2.04 1.22 -39.72
C ALA A 1070 -2.78 2.50 -40.09
N LYS A 1071 -3.61 2.97 -39.16
CA LYS A 1071 -4.33 4.25 -39.23
C LYS A 1071 -4.13 5.10 -37.97
N ILE A 1072 -3.75 4.45 -36.87
CA ILE A 1072 -3.47 5.06 -35.57
C ILE A 1072 -2.00 4.82 -35.30
N PHE A 1073 -1.25 5.88 -34.97
CA PHE A 1073 0.19 5.82 -34.78
C PHE A 1073 0.53 6.39 -33.39
N VAL A 1074 1.24 5.62 -32.59
CA VAL A 1074 1.64 5.99 -31.21
C VAL A 1074 3.15 5.91 -31.09
N LEU A 1075 3.76 6.95 -30.52
CA LEU A 1075 5.18 6.98 -30.18
C LEU A 1075 5.36 6.59 -28.71
N ARG A 1076 6.03 5.46 -28.48
CA ARG A 1076 6.52 5.04 -27.16
C ARG A 1076 7.86 5.71 -26.89
N THR A 1077 7.98 6.26 -25.69
CA THR A 1077 9.19 6.84 -25.08
C THR A 1077 9.30 6.28 -23.65
N ASN A 1078 10.37 6.61 -22.93
CA ASN A 1078 10.66 6.04 -21.62
C ASN A 1078 9.47 6.25 -20.65
N ASN A 1079 8.77 5.16 -20.31
CA ASN A 1079 7.55 5.12 -19.52
C ASN A 1079 6.42 6.08 -19.96
N HIS A 1080 6.36 6.47 -21.23
CA HIS A 1080 5.40 7.46 -21.72
C HIS A 1080 5.01 7.25 -23.20
N TYR A 1081 3.80 7.68 -23.55
CA TYR A 1081 3.20 7.48 -24.88
C TYR A 1081 2.65 8.81 -25.44
N ASN A 1082 3.07 9.19 -26.65
CA ASN A 1082 2.55 10.34 -27.40
C ASN A 1082 1.85 9.89 -28.70
N CYS A 1083 1.02 10.75 -29.30
CA CYS A 1083 0.36 10.44 -30.57
C CYS A 1083 1.16 10.99 -31.76
N LEU A 1084 1.28 10.20 -32.82
CA LEU A 1084 1.77 10.62 -34.12
C LEU A 1084 0.59 10.80 -35.07
N LEU A 1085 0.46 11.98 -35.67
CA LEU A 1085 -0.54 12.22 -36.71
C LEU A 1085 0.13 12.35 -38.07
N PRO A 1086 -0.27 11.58 -39.11
CA PRO A 1086 0.29 11.71 -40.45
C PRO A 1086 0.20 13.13 -41.01
N LYS A 1087 1.15 13.47 -41.87
CA LYS A 1087 1.11 14.68 -42.71
C LYS A 1087 0.46 14.36 -44.05
N ASP A 1088 -0.80 14.73 -44.19
CA ASP A 1088 -1.53 14.53 -45.45
C ASP A 1088 -1.01 15.46 -46.55
N ALA A 1089 -0.90 14.93 -47.78
CA ALA A 1089 -0.62 15.72 -48.98
C ALA A 1089 -1.73 16.73 -49.33
N HIS A 1090 -2.86 16.68 -48.62
CA HIS A 1090 -4.02 17.58 -48.74
C HIS A 1090 -4.38 18.25 -47.40
N ASP A 1091 -3.43 18.37 -46.47
CA ASP A 1091 -3.63 19.00 -45.14
C ASP A 1091 -3.95 20.51 -45.25
N THR A 1092 -5.23 20.84 -45.32
CA THR A 1092 -5.73 22.22 -45.40
C THR A 1092 -5.68 22.99 -44.07
N SER A 1093 -5.23 22.37 -42.97
CA SER A 1093 -5.16 23.03 -41.64
C SER A 1093 -4.27 24.27 -41.59
N ARG A 1094 -3.38 24.45 -42.56
CA ARG A 1094 -2.55 25.65 -42.74
C ARG A 1094 -3.13 26.70 -43.68
N VAL A 1095 -4.11 26.35 -44.53
CA VAL A 1095 -4.68 27.26 -45.54
C VAL A 1095 -5.56 28.33 -44.90
N THR A 1096 -6.32 27.97 -43.87
CA THR A 1096 -7.19 28.89 -43.13
C THR A 1096 -6.46 29.76 -42.10
N ASN A 1097 -5.22 29.44 -41.75
CA ASN A 1097 -4.43 30.18 -40.75
C ASN A 1097 -3.66 31.40 -41.32
N ARG A 1098 -3.88 31.78 -42.58
CA ARG A 1098 -3.53 33.13 -43.08
C ARG A 1098 -4.59 34.16 -42.69
N GLY A 1099 -4.73 34.37 -41.38
CA GLY A 1099 -5.47 35.52 -40.84
C GLY A 1099 -4.83 36.84 -41.31
N THR A 1100 -5.65 37.80 -41.70
CA THR A 1100 -5.18 39.08 -42.24
C THR A 1100 -4.42 39.91 -41.22
N THR A 1101 -3.17 40.25 -41.52
CA THR A 1101 -2.44 41.31 -40.84
C THR A 1101 -3.06 42.67 -41.15
N GLN A 1102 -3.83 43.24 -40.22
CA GLN A 1102 -4.17 44.67 -40.26
C GLN A 1102 -4.43 45.24 -38.87
N ASN A 1103 -3.93 46.47 -38.69
CA ASN A 1103 -4.21 47.41 -37.60
C ASN A 1103 -3.70 47.08 -36.18
N GLN A 1104 -2.51 47.64 -35.89
CA GLN A 1104 -2.25 48.41 -34.66
C GLN A 1104 -3.28 49.56 -34.49
N PRO A 1105 -3.42 50.20 -33.32
CA PRO A 1105 -2.59 50.09 -32.11
C PRO A 1105 -3.14 49.15 -31.02
#